data_AF-A0A8J4SMB0-F1
#
_entry.id   AF-A0A8J4SMB0-F1
#
_cell.length_a   1.000
_cell.length_b   1.000
_cell.length_c   1.000
_cell.angle_alpha   90.00
_cell.angle_beta   90.00
_cell.angle_gamma   90.00
#
_symmetry.space_group_name_H-M   'P 1'
#
loop_
_entity.id
_entity.type
_entity.pdbx_description
1 polymer ?
#
loop_
_entity_poly.entity_id
_entity_poly.type
_entity_poly.pdbx_seq_one_letter_code
_entity_poly.pdbx_strand_id
1 'polypeptide(L)'
;MKVSIFDVAKKSGLSVVTVSRVLNGAESVREKNRQKVLEAIKELDYHPNAAARSLARGKTGIVGLIMTTLQDSFFDAVVKELNEVLSLHGYFLAVSVSPGIGSDETHYLIQEDRVDGLILLSPIEEDNYIVELKRRNIPYVLIDNQKPENDAFSVTIDNYKGGYAATKHLLDLGHTSIAHISGDDMFRSTKERRSGFLQALKEQDLAPFDMITGDFEIDFGYDICRQWLREGRLPSAVFAGDDHIALGVVNALMEEGIKVPEQVAIVGYDDQYISSKLHPHLTTVRQPADRIGIAAADMLLKRMDGTMKRGANGIGFTRNYSIDCDTMIGLRAGTNRPYGVALICGTGTNSAGRNPAGEHVQIGGFDYMYGDFGGGGSLNIEVFRSVIRSWDGREQKTLLTPLLLNFLGYDSVSDMFDDFQDHGKHVPVHAAKLLFDAAAENDAVALEILNRQGAELGKSATAVIHKLGMEKDTFDVVLAGSLLTRGDRGWIRSKVEKAVANVAPNATIVTLATEPVVGALWSAMDADGHTLVEGFILHHAELPVRELWLVDIEPGQHKLNIVGNLAKRMVEKSGLPIAVHLTLDRREAIKGADFVSTQMRVGMLDARGRDESIPLKYGVIGQETTGPGGMMKALRTIPVLLDICRDIEELAPNAWLLNFTNPAGMVTEAILKYSNVKSIGLCNAPIGLIKQTSAKYGVEADDIYAEFVGLNHLHWITRIDVNGEDKLDEMLADTASYSAKNVPAREWNPEFLQSLHALPSYYLKYFYMTDAMLEEQLESLQTGGNRAEVVKRVEEELFKLYNDPELKDKPKQLEQRGGAFYSEAAVNLMRSLYNGTNDIQTLNVANQGIIDFLPDDASIEVNCVVTKTGPLPLQLTKIPPMAVGLIHAVKTYERLAIDAAVTGDRGLAIQALAHHPLVPSVEVAIQMLDEMLEANKEYLPQFFTESAANA
;
A
#
# COMPACT_ATOMS: atom_id res chain seq x y z
N MET A 1 39.37 46.39 -8.45
CA MET A 1 39.72 44.96 -8.62
C MET A 1 38.62 44.15 -7.98
N LYS A 2 38.09 43.13 -8.67
CA LYS A 2 37.00 42.29 -8.16
C LYS A 2 37.56 41.39 -7.05
N VAL A 3 36.96 41.44 -5.87
CA VAL A 3 37.40 40.66 -4.70
C VAL A 3 37.36 39.17 -5.05
N SER A 4 38.43 38.45 -4.74
CA SER A 4 38.59 37.03 -5.04
C SER A 4 38.57 36.18 -3.76
N ILE A 5 38.45 34.87 -3.91
CA ILE A 5 38.53 33.93 -2.77
C ILE A 5 39.88 34.01 -2.02
N PHE A 6 40.95 34.43 -2.71
CA PHE A 6 42.27 34.64 -2.10
C PHE A 6 42.28 35.83 -1.14
N ASP A 7 41.51 36.87 -1.44
CA ASP A 7 41.38 38.05 -0.58
C ASP A 7 40.63 37.70 0.72
N VAL A 8 39.59 36.86 0.60
CA VAL A 8 38.86 36.30 1.76
C VAL A 8 39.75 35.44 2.64
N ALA A 9 40.62 34.60 2.04
CA ALA A 9 41.59 33.79 2.77
C ALA A 9 42.62 34.63 3.52
N LYS A 10 43.18 35.65 2.84
CA LYS A 10 44.13 36.60 3.44
C LYS A 10 43.52 37.37 4.61
N LYS A 11 42.27 37.79 4.49
CA LYS A 11 41.55 38.56 5.51
C LYS A 11 41.13 37.72 6.71
N SER A 12 40.62 36.50 6.49
CA SER A 12 40.23 35.57 7.57
C SER A 12 41.43 34.94 8.29
N GLY A 13 42.63 35.00 7.69
CA GLY A 13 43.85 34.38 8.20
C GLY A 13 43.84 32.85 8.06
N LEU A 14 43.01 32.32 7.16
CA LEU A 14 42.83 30.89 6.92
C LEU A 14 43.26 30.52 5.51
N SER A 15 43.50 29.23 5.26
CA SER A 15 43.86 28.76 3.92
C SER A 15 42.70 28.92 2.94
N VAL A 16 43.00 29.11 1.65
CA VAL A 16 41.99 29.15 0.56
C VAL A 16 41.12 27.89 0.56
N VAL A 17 41.71 26.74 0.89
CA VAL A 17 40.99 25.46 1.02
C VAL A 17 39.97 25.50 2.17
N THR A 18 40.33 26.08 3.31
CA THR A 18 39.42 26.24 4.45
C THR A 18 38.28 27.21 4.11
N VAL A 19 38.58 28.34 3.46
CA VAL A 19 37.57 29.29 2.98
C VAL A 19 36.61 28.64 1.99
N SER A 20 37.14 27.86 1.04
CA SER A 20 36.34 27.12 0.07
C SER A 20 35.42 26.09 0.74
N ARG A 21 35.92 25.35 1.75
CA ARG A 21 35.11 24.41 2.53
C ARG A 21 33.98 25.09 3.31
N VAL A 22 34.23 26.28 3.86
CA VAL A 22 33.20 27.07 4.55
C VAL A 22 32.14 27.57 3.56
N LEU A 23 32.56 28.12 2.42
CA LEU A 23 31.66 28.56 1.34
C LEU A 23 30.80 27.41 0.77
N ASN A 24 31.32 26.17 0.83
CA ASN A 24 30.65 24.96 0.39
C ASN A 24 29.91 24.20 1.51
N GLY A 25 29.81 24.78 2.72
CA GLY A 25 28.99 24.22 3.80
C GLY A 25 29.57 23.01 4.54
N ALA A 26 30.85 22.65 4.37
CA ALA A 26 31.42 21.44 4.96
C ALA A 26 31.42 21.47 6.50
N GLU A 27 30.86 20.44 7.16
CA GLU A 27 30.75 20.34 8.62
C GLU A 27 32.10 20.14 9.34
N SER A 28 33.11 19.65 8.62
CA SER A 28 34.46 19.40 9.15
C SER A 28 35.23 20.66 9.57
N VAL A 29 34.73 21.86 9.27
CA VAL A 29 35.37 23.12 9.67
C VAL A 29 34.89 23.54 11.05
N ARG A 30 35.81 23.62 12.01
CA ARG A 30 35.55 24.13 13.37
C ARG A 30 34.80 25.48 13.31
N GLU A 31 33.78 25.62 14.13
CA GLU A 31 32.85 26.78 14.09
C GLU A 31 33.56 28.12 14.24
N LYS A 32 34.59 28.19 15.10
CA LYS A 32 35.44 29.37 15.25
C LYS A 32 36.09 29.83 13.94
N ASN A 33 36.48 28.90 13.07
CA ASN A 33 37.08 29.22 11.78
C ASN A 33 36.01 29.55 10.74
N ARG A 34 34.83 28.92 10.81
CA ARG A 34 33.67 29.26 9.97
C ARG A 34 33.28 30.73 10.16
N GLN A 35 33.16 31.17 11.41
CA GLN A 35 32.78 32.55 11.74
C GLN A 35 33.77 33.58 11.15
N LYS A 36 35.08 33.32 11.24
CA LYS A 36 36.11 34.19 10.65
C LYS A 36 35.99 34.35 9.13
N VAL A 37 35.57 33.29 8.44
CA VAL A 37 35.37 33.33 6.98
C VAL A 37 34.11 34.13 6.66
N LEU A 38 33.02 33.92 7.39
CA LEU A 38 31.75 34.65 7.20
C LEU A 38 31.93 36.16 7.45
N GLU A 39 32.67 36.54 8.49
CA GLU A 39 33.03 37.94 8.77
C GLU A 39 33.87 38.54 7.63
N ALA A 40 34.87 37.79 7.14
CA ALA A 40 35.71 38.25 6.03
C ALA A 40 34.91 38.40 4.72
N ILE A 41 33.93 37.53 4.44
CA ILE A 41 33.03 37.65 3.28
C ILE A 41 32.18 38.91 3.38
N LYS A 42 31.60 39.16 4.56
CA LYS A 42 30.75 40.33 4.81
C LYS A 42 31.54 41.64 4.71
N GLU A 43 32.74 41.69 5.26
CA GLU A 43 33.60 42.89 5.19
C GLU A 43 34.12 43.18 3.78
N LEU A 44 34.33 42.15 2.97
CA LEU A 44 34.87 42.29 1.63
C LEU A 44 33.79 42.37 0.53
N ASP A 45 32.50 42.29 0.90
CA ASP A 45 31.37 42.23 -0.03
C ASP A 45 31.58 41.17 -1.14
N TYR A 46 32.08 39.99 -0.73
CA TYR A 46 32.45 38.95 -1.67
C TYR A 46 31.23 38.09 -2.06
N HIS A 47 30.90 38.08 -3.36
CA HIS A 47 29.90 37.17 -3.94
C HIS A 47 30.57 36.01 -4.71
N PRO A 48 30.28 34.74 -4.36
CA PRO A 48 30.84 33.59 -5.07
C PRO A 48 30.38 33.56 -6.55
N ASN A 49 31.32 33.43 -7.48
CA ASN A 49 31.02 33.34 -8.92
C ASN A 49 30.29 32.02 -9.26
N ALA A 50 29.16 32.09 -9.98
CA ALA A 50 28.36 30.91 -10.37
C ALA A 50 29.16 29.91 -11.23
N ALA A 51 29.94 30.41 -12.19
CA ALA A 51 30.79 29.55 -13.05
C ALA A 51 31.86 28.79 -12.25
N ALA A 52 32.40 29.40 -11.19
CA ALA A 52 33.38 28.73 -10.31
C ALA A 52 32.71 27.71 -9.36
N ARG A 53 31.43 27.90 -9.02
CA ARG A 53 30.63 26.94 -8.23
C ARG A 53 30.27 25.70 -9.04
N SER A 54 29.87 25.86 -10.30
CA SER A 54 29.61 24.74 -11.22
C SER A 54 30.87 23.90 -11.45
N LEU A 55 32.02 24.55 -11.66
CA LEU A 55 33.32 23.88 -11.81
C LEU A 55 33.76 23.10 -10.56
N ALA A 56 33.43 23.61 -9.37
CA ALA A 56 33.76 22.95 -8.10
C ALA A 56 32.79 21.80 -7.74
N ARG A 57 31.57 21.80 -8.28
CA ARG A 57 30.53 20.77 -8.04
C ARG A 57 30.43 19.72 -9.14
N GLY A 58 31.01 19.96 -10.32
CA GLY A 58 30.93 19.05 -11.46
C GLY A 58 29.55 18.97 -12.12
N LYS A 59 28.66 19.94 -11.87
CA LYS A 59 27.30 20.06 -12.43
C LYS A 59 27.09 21.47 -13.01
N THR A 60 26.35 21.60 -14.12
CA THR A 60 26.08 22.88 -14.82
C THR A 60 25.00 23.72 -14.15
N GLY A 61 24.07 23.08 -13.43
CA GLY A 61 22.86 23.69 -12.87
C GLY A 61 21.73 23.85 -13.88
N ILE A 62 21.81 23.19 -15.05
CA ILE A 62 20.85 23.34 -16.14
C ILE A 62 20.25 21.98 -16.47
N VAL A 63 18.93 21.91 -16.54
CA VAL A 63 18.20 20.78 -17.14
C VAL A 63 17.61 21.24 -18.47
N GLY A 64 17.81 20.46 -19.52
CA GLY A 64 17.25 20.78 -20.83
C GLY A 64 15.90 20.11 -21.06
N LEU A 65 15.02 20.77 -21.81
CA LEU A 65 13.77 20.21 -22.33
C LEU A 65 13.76 20.35 -23.85
N ILE A 66 13.53 19.26 -24.57
CA ILE A 66 13.32 19.27 -26.02
C ILE A 66 11.84 18.95 -26.29
N MET A 67 11.19 19.76 -27.12
CA MET A 67 9.80 19.60 -27.53
C MET A 67 9.60 19.94 -29.01
N THR A 68 8.48 19.54 -29.59
CA THR A 68 8.21 19.69 -31.04
C THR A 68 7.56 21.02 -31.41
N THR A 69 6.79 21.63 -30.51
CA THR A 69 6.07 22.89 -30.75
C THR A 69 5.83 23.67 -29.45
N LEU A 70 5.52 24.97 -29.58
CA LEU A 70 5.03 25.86 -28.50
C LEU A 70 3.59 26.32 -28.75
N GLN A 71 2.91 25.73 -29.72
CA GLN A 71 1.54 26.09 -30.09
C GLN A 71 0.49 25.24 -29.40
N ASP A 72 0.90 24.33 -28.52
CA ASP A 72 0.03 23.42 -27.78
C ASP A 72 0.00 23.81 -26.30
N SER A 73 -1.16 24.25 -25.83
CA SER A 73 -1.33 24.70 -24.44
C SER A 73 -1.29 23.57 -23.40
N PHE A 74 -1.47 22.31 -23.81
CA PHE A 74 -1.17 21.17 -22.94
C PHE A 74 0.33 21.08 -22.68
N PHE A 75 1.17 21.29 -23.70
CA PHE A 75 2.62 21.33 -23.52
C PHE A 75 3.05 22.49 -22.62
N ASP A 76 2.44 23.66 -22.76
CA ASP A 76 2.70 24.80 -21.87
C ASP A 76 2.45 24.45 -20.39
N ALA A 77 1.37 23.72 -20.11
CA ALA A 77 1.05 23.27 -18.75
C ALA A 77 2.10 22.30 -18.20
N VAL A 78 2.60 21.37 -19.03
CA VAL A 78 3.68 20.46 -18.64
C VAL A 78 5.00 21.22 -18.41
N VAL A 79 5.36 22.15 -19.30
CA VAL A 79 6.57 22.99 -19.18
C VAL A 79 6.54 23.81 -17.89
N LYS A 80 5.39 24.43 -17.58
CA LYS A 80 5.20 25.22 -16.37
C LYS A 80 5.51 24.39 -15.12
N GLU A 81 4.93 23.19 -15.04
CA GLU A 81 5.10 22.31 -13.89
C GLU A 81 6.54 21.79 -13.78
N LEU A 82 7.16 21.37 -14.90
CA LEU A 82 8.57 21.00 -14.94
C LEU A 82 9.46 22.10 -14.40
N ASN A 83 9.23 23.35 -14.82
CA ASN A 83 10.00 24.49 -14.37
C ASN A 83 9.84 24.75 -12.87
N GLU A 84 8.62 24.63 -12.33
CA GLU A 84 8.37 24.80 -10.89
C GLU A 84 9.14 23.75 -10.07
N VAL A 85 9.04 22.47 -10.43
CA VAL A 85 9.73 21.38 -9.71
C VAL A 85 11.26 21.49 -9.82
N LEU A 86 11.79 21.76 -11.02
CA LEU A 86 13.24 21.87 -11.21
C LEU A 86 13.83 23.09 -10.51
N SER A 87 13.11 24.22 -10.49
CA SER A 87 13.51 25.44 -9.79
C SER A 87 13.61 25.22 -8.28
N LEU A 88 12.67 24.47 -7.69
CA LEU A 88 12.74 24.07 -6.27
C LEU A 88 14.00 23.27 -5.93
N HIS A 89 14.55 22.53 -6.90
CA HIS A 89 15.79 21.76 -6.79
C HIS A 89 17.04 22.53 -7.24
N GLY A 90 16.90 23.82 -7.53
CA GLY A 90 18.00 24.71 -7.89
C GLY A 90 18.51 24.54 -9.32
N TYR A 91 17.73 23.91 -10.21
CA TYR A 91 18.05 23.80 -11.62
C TYR A 91 17.32 24.86 -12.46
N PHE A 92 18.00 25.34 -13.50
CA PHE A 92 17.41 26.19 -14.52
C PHE A 92 16.92 25.33 -15.70
N LEU A 93 15.66 25.52 -16.13
CA LEU A 93 15.10 24.81 -17.28
C LEU A 93 15.46 25.54 -18.59
N ALA A 94 16.21 24.87 -19.46
CA ALA A 94 16.52 25.35 -20.81
C ALA A 94 15.64 24.64 -21.84
N VAL A 95 14.69 25.36 -22.45
CA VAL A 95 13.77 24.81 -23.45
C VAL A 95 14.33 24.98 -24.86
N SER A 96 14.24 23.92 -25.66
CA SER A 96 14.56 23.91 -27.08
C SER A 96 13.42 23.31 -27.88
N VAL A 97 13.04 23.99 -28.94
CA VAL A 97 11.98 23.54 -29.85
C VAL A 97 12.64 22.98 -31.09
N SER A 98 12.40 21.70 -31.39
CA SER A 98 12.94 21.02 -32.55
C SER A 98 11.84 20.21 -33.24
N PRO A 99 11.46 20.54 -34.49
CA PRO A 99 10.43 19.81 -35.23
C PRO A 99 10.93 18.46 -35.79
N GLY A 100 12.14 18.00 -35.43
CA GLY A 100 12.79 16.80 -35.95
C GLY A 100 14.23 17.07 -36.40
N ILE A 101 15.09 16.06 -36.32
CA ILE A 101 16.50 16.17 -36.72
C ILE A 101 16.60 16.01 -38.25
N GLY A 102 16.77 17.13 -38.96
CA GLY A 102 17.39 17.09 -40.28
C GLY A 102 18.86 16.65 -40.14
N SER A 103 19.28 15.69 -40.96
CA SER A 103 20.62 15.11 -40.98
C SER A 103 21.76 16.13 -40.84
N ASP A 104 22.71 15.85 -39.94
CA ASP A 104 24.06 16.42 -39.74
C ASP A 104 24.33 17.47 -38.64
N GLU A 105 23.35 17.95 -37.85
CA GLU A 105 23.63 18.82 -36.70
C GLU A 105 23.15 18.24 -35.36
N THR A 106 24.10 17.85 -34.50
CA THR A 106 23.83 17.43 -33.10
C THR A 106 23.07 18.54 -32.35
N HIS A 107 21.99 18.22 -31.64
CA HIS A 107 21.14 19.22 -30.99
C HIS A 107 21.92 20.03 -29.93
N TYR A 108 21.79 21.37 -29.92
CA TYR A 108 22.64 22.28 -29.12
C TYR A 108 22.69 21.96 -27.61
N LEU A 109 21.56 21.54 -27.02
CA LEU A 109 21.50 21.13 -25.60
C LEU A 109 22.28 19.83 -25.30
N ILE A 110 22.55 19.02 -26.33
CA ILE A 110 23.29 17.75 -26.25
C ILE A 110 24.78 17.99 -26.56
N GLN A 111 25.14 19.15 -27.14
CA GLN A 111 26.53 19.54 -27.39
C GLN A 111 27.22 20.07 -26.12
N GLU A 112 28.52 19.77 -25.98
CA GLU A 112 29.44 20.30 -24.94
C GLU A 112 29.03 20.08 -23.46
N ASP A 113 28.29 19.01 -23.13
CA ASP A 113 27.90 18.65 -21.75
C ASP A 113 27.29 19.82 -20.97
N ARG A 114 26.45 20.62 -21.65
CA ARG A 114 25.89 21.88 -21.14
C ARG A 114 24.74 21.70 -20.16
N VAL A 115 24.17 20.51 -20.09
CA VAL A 115 23.04 20.17 -19.21
C VAL A 115 23.41 19.00 -18.31
N ASP A 116 22.88 19.01 -17.09
CA ASP A 116 23.04 17.91 -16.14
C ASP A 116 22.04 16.76 -16.40
N GLY A 117 20.97 17.04 -17.15
CA GLY A 117 19.96 16.07 -17.55
C GLY A 117 19.01 16.64 -18.61
N LEU A 118 18.28 15.76 -19.30
CA LEU A 118 17.42 16.13 -20.43
C LEU A 118 16.02 15.50 -20.35
N ILE A 119 14.98 16.28 -20.62
CA ILE A 119 13.61 15.80 -20.82
C ILE A 119 13.28 15.89 -22.30
N LEU A 120 12.73 14.82 -22.88
CA LEU A 120 12.24 14.78 -24.25
C LEU A 120 10.71 14.69 -24.21
N LEU A 121 10.00 15.72 -24.65
CA LEU A 121 8.53 15.78 -24.63
C LEU A 121 7.98 15.49 -26.02
N SER A 122 7.22 14.40 -26.12
CA SER A 122 6.68 13.82 -27.36
C SER A 122 7.70 13.79 -28.51
N PRO A 123 8.89 13.19 -28.30
CA PRO A 123 9.96 13.25 -29.29
C PRO A 123 9.62 12.49 -30.58
N ILE A 124 9.85 13.15 -31.71
CA ILE A 124 9.89 12.51 -33.03
C ILE A 124 11.26 11.87 -33.22
N GLU A 125 11.31 10.64 -33.75
CA GLU A 125 12.56 9.88 -33.96
C GLU A 125 13.42 9.75 -32.69
N GLU A 126 12.78 9.42 -31.57
CA GLU A 126 13.41 9.39 -30.24
C GLU A 126 14.68 8.52 -30.12
N ASP A 127 14.84 7.49 -30.97
CA ASP A 127 16.05 6.66 -31.02
C ASP A 127 17.31 7.49 -31.31
N ASN A 128 17.20 8.53 -32.17
CA ASN A 128 18.33 9.39 -32.52
C ASN A 128 18.82 10.16 -31.28
N TYR A 129 17.89 10.68 -30.48
CA TYR A 129 18.19 11.33 -29.21
C TYR A 129 18.76 10.35 -28.20
N ILE A 130 18.12 9.19 -28.03
CA ILE A 130 18.51 8.16 -27.05
C ILE A 130 19.94 7.69 -27.28
N VAL A 131 20.30 7.40 -28.54
CA VAL A 131 21.65 6.93 -28.90
C VAL A 131 22.70 7.98 -28.55
N GLU A 132 22.44 9.26 -28.84
CA GLU A 132 23.38 10.34 -28.52
C GLU A 132 23.50 10.56 -27.00
N LEU A 133 22.38 10.60 -26.29
CA LEU A 133 22.33 10.81 -24.84
C LEU A 133 23.05 9.69 -24.08
N LYS A 134 22.87 8.43 -24.51
CA LYS A 134 23.62 7.28 -23.97
C LYS A 134 25.10 7.39 -24.26
N ARG A 135 25.49 7.73 -25.49
CA ARG A 135 26.90 7.88 -25.88
C ARG A 135 27.63 8.93 -25.03
N ARG A 136 26.93 10.01 -24.66
CA ARG A 136 27.47 11.10 -23.82
C ARG A 136 27.24 10.90 -22.32
N ASN A 137 26.54 9.83 -21.92
CA ASN A 137 26.18 9.56 -20.54
C ASN A 137 25.39 10.70 -19.86
N ILE A 138 24.48 11.34 -20.62
CA ILE A 138 23.58 12.38 -20.11
C ILE A 138 22.31 11.69 -19.59
N PRO A 139 21.90 11.87 -18.32
CA PRO A 139 20.63 11.38 -17.79
C PRO A 139 19.45 11.97 -18.56
N TYR A 140 18.45 11.15 -18.91
CA TYR A 140 17.28 11.64 -19.63
C TYR A 140 15.97 10.94 -19.25
N VAL A 141 14.84 11.60 -19.53
CA VAL A 141 13.47 11.08 -19.36
C VAL A 141 12.63 11.47 -20.57
N LEU A 142 11.77 10.57 -21.05
CA LEU A 142 10.81 10.84 -22.12
C LEU A 142 9.43 11.12 -21.51
N ILE A 143 8.68 12.06 -22.07
CA ILE A 143 7.25 12.24 -21.84
C ILE A 143 6.58 11.87 -23.15
N ASP A 144 5.57 11.00 -23.08
CA ASP A 144 4.88 10.44 -24.24
C ASP A 144 5.87 9.69 -25.16
N ASN A 145 6.34 8.53 -24.69
CA ASN A 145 7.27 7.66 -25.42
C ASN A 145 6.59 6.93 -26.58
N GLN A 146 7.16 7.06 -27.78
CA GLN A 146 6.54 6.57 -29.01
C GLN A 146 6.86 5.10 -29.29
N LYS A 147 7.97 4.57 -28.75
CA LYS A 147 8.44 3.18 -28.90
C LYS A 147 8.58 2.50 -27.54
N PRO A 148 7.57 1.74 -27.07
CA PRO A 148 7.64 1.02 -25.79
C PRO A 148 8.81 0.04 -25.70
N GLU A 149 9.29 -0.45 -26.84
CA GLU A 149 10.43 -1.35 -26.94
C GLU A 149 11.76 -0.68 -26.60
N ASN A 150 11.84 0.65 -26.63
CA ASN A 150 13.06 1.34 -26.26
C ASN A 150 13.31 1.23 -24.75
N ASP A 151 14.58 1.20 -24.38
CA ASP A 151 15.02 1.11 -22.99
C ASP A 151 15.14 2.50 -22.33
N ALA A 152 14.28 3.44 -22.69
CA ALA A 152 14.22 4.76 -22.08
C ALA A 152 13.35 4.79 -20.82
N PHE A 153 13.66 5.70 -19.90
CA PHE A 153 12.76 6.03 -18.80
C PHE A 153 11.69 7.00 -19.30
N SER A 154 10.41 6.72 -19.07
CA SER A 154 9.34 7.53 -19.66
C SER A 154 8.08 7.67 -18.82
N VAL A 155 7.43 8.84 -18.90
CA VAL A 155 6.06 9.08 -18.45
C VAL A 155 5.11 8.92 -19.63
N THR A 156 4.05 8.13 -19.49
CA THR A 156 3.02 7.92 -20.52
C THR A 156 1.63 7.97 -19.93
N ILE A 157 0.63 8.34 -20.73
CA ILE A 157 -0.79 8.33 -20.35
C ILE A 157 -1.51 7.16 -21.03
N ASP A 158 -2.54 6.63 -20.37
CA ASP A 158 -3.43 5.63 -20.94
C ASP A 158 -4.38 6.25 -21.98
N ASN A 159 -3.82 6.46 -23.17
CA ASN A 159 -4.52 7.01 -24.33
C ASN A 159 -5.61 6.07 -24.86
N TYR A 160 -5.49 4.77 -24.62
CA TYR A 160 -6.52 3.78 -24.96
C TYR A 160 -7.78 4.02 -24.15
N LYS A 161 -7.65 4.13 -22.82
CA LYS A 161 -8.78 4.43 -21.94
C LYS A 161 -9.38 5.80 -22.24
N GLY A 162 -8.55 6.79 -22.56
CA GLY A 162 -9.03 8.11 -23.00
C GLY A 162 -9.88 8.04 -24.26
N GLY A 163 -9.41 7.36 -25.30
CA GLY A 163 -10.17 7.17 -26.54
C GLY A 163 -11.47 6.38 -26.34
N TYR A 164 -11.43 5.35 -25.48
CA TYR A 164 -12.61 4.59 -25.10
C TYR A 164 -13.63 5.47 -24.36
N ALA A 165 -13.19 6.27 -23.39
CA ALA A 165 -14.07 7.14 -22.61
C ALA A 165 -14.73 8.25 -23.46
N ALA A 166 -13.97 8.89 -24.36
CA ALA A 166 -14.49 9.87 -25.30
C ALA A 166 -15.59 9.27 -26.19
N THR A 167 -15.35 8.07 -26.71
CA THR A 167 -16.29 7.39 -27.61
C THR A 167 -17.51 6.87 -26.86
N LYS A 168 -17.31 6.30 -25.68
CA LYS A 168 -18.38 5.87 -24.79
C LYS A 168 -19.29 7.04 -24.41
N HIS A 169 -18.74 8.21 -24.13
CA HIS A 169 -19.53 9.41 -23.86
C HIS A 169 -20.48 9.75 -25.01
N LEU A 170 -19.99 9.70 -26.25
CA LEU A 170 -20.83 9.92 -27.45
C LEU A 170 -21.90 8.82 -27.62
N LEU A 171 -21.55 7.56 -27.37
CA LEU A 171 -22.50 6.44 -27.42
C LEU A 171 -23.59 6.55 -26.34
N ASP A 172 -23.23 6.92 -25.12
CA ASP A 172 -24.14 7.10 -23.99
C ASP A 172 -25.13 8.27 -24.23
N LEU A 173 -24.75 9.25 -25.06
CA LEU A 173 -25.63 10.32 -25.56
C LEU A 173 -26.54 9.87 -26.72
N GLY A 174 -26.40 8.63 -27.20
CA GLY A 174 -27.24 8.02 -28.24
C GLY A 174 -26.70 8.17 -29.66
N HIS A 175 -25.48 8.66 -29.85
CA HIS A 175 -24.87 8.73 -31.19
C HIS A 175 -24.42 7.35 -31.66
N THR A 176 -24.82 6.94 -32.86
CA THR A 176 -24.48 5.62 -33.44
C THR A 176 -23.66 5.72 -34.73
N SER A 177 -23.58 6.92 -35.31
CA SER A 177 -22.77 7.24 -36.49
C SER A 177 -21.66 8.21 -36.06
N ILE A 178 -20.50 7.65 -35.69
CA ILE A 178 -19.40 8.39 -35.08
C ILE A 178 -18.16 8.31 -35.98
N ALA A 179 -17.60 9.47 -36.33
CA ALA A 179 -16.33 9.57 -37.04
C ALA A 179 -15.17 9.77 -36.07
N HIS A 180 -13.99 9.25 -36.40
CA HIS A 180 -12.75 9.58 -35.71
C HIS A 180 -11.79 10.31 -36.64
N ILE A 181 -11.40 11.53 -36.27
CA ILE A 181 -10.31 12.26 -36.92
C ILE A 181 -9.11 12.19 -35.98
N SER A 182 -8.09 11.46 -36.39
CA SER A 182 -6.87 11.19 -35.63
C SER A 182 -5.71 12.04 -36.16
N GLY A 183 -4.75 12.35 -35.30
CA GLY A 183 -3.48 12.95 -35.70
C GLY A 183 -2.52 11.93 -36.32
N ASP A 184 -1.23 12.22 -36.32
CA ASP A 184 -0.26 11.45 -37.11
C ASP A 184 -0.04 10.05 -36.50
N ASP A 185 -0.03 9.03 -37.36
CA ASP A 185 0.19 7.63 -37.00
C ASP A 185 1.63 7.34 -36.55
N MET A 186 2.55 8.29 -36.69
CA MET A 186 3.87 8.19 -36.07
C MET A 186 3.78 8.20 -34.53
N PHE A 187 2.74 8.83 -33.97
CA PHE A 187 2.54 8.87 -32.53
C PHE A 187 1.78 7.65 -32.03
N ARG A 188 2.31 7.04 -30.97
CA ARG A 188 1.68 5.93 -30.28
C ARG A 188 0.37 6.33 -29.61
N SER A 189 0.34 7.52 -28.99
CA SER A 189 -0.85 8.09 -28.36
C SER A 189 -2.04 8.12 -29.34
N THR A 190 -1.82 8.53 -30.59
CA THR A 190 -2.80 8.47 -31.69
C THR A 190 -3.36 7.06 -31.90
N LYS A 191 -2.47 6.05 -32.02
CA LYS A 191 -2.88 4.65 -32.25
C LYS A 191 -3.68 4.09 -31.09
N GLU A 192 -3.30 4.44 -29.86
CA GLU A 192 -3.98 4.01 -28.65
C GLU A 192 -5.37 4.66 -28.53
N ARG A 193 -5.50 5.98 -28.74
CA ARG A 193 -6.80 6.69 -28.80
C ARG A 193 -7.74 6.04 -29.82
N ARG A 194 -7.22 5.76 -31.03
CA ARG A 194 -7.99 5.06 -32.09
C ARG A 194 -8.42 3.65 -31.67
N SER A 195 -7.56 2.92 -30.98
CA SER A 195 -7.88 1.57 -30.52
C SER A 195 -8.99 1.58 -29.45
N GLY A 196 -8.97 2.55 -28.54
CA GLY A 196 -10.04 2.75 -27.56
C GLY A 196 -11.37 3.11 -28.21
N PHE A 197 -11.34 3.97 -29.24
CA PHE A 197 -12.51 4.31 -30.05
C PHE A 197 -13.12 3.07 -30.73
N LEU A 198 -12.29 2.26 -31.39
CA LEU A 198 -12.75 1.03 -32.05
C LEU A 198 -13.35 0.03 -31.06
N GLN A 199 -12.76 -0.11 -29.87
CA GLN A 199 -13.29 -1.00 -28.84
C GLN A 199 -14.68 -0.56 -28.35
N ALA A 200 -14.87 0.74 -28.07
CA ALA A 200 -16.14 1.27 -27.60
C ALA A 200 -17.28 1.04 -28.63
N LEU A 201 -16.99 1.22 -29.92
CA LEU A 201 -17.96 0.93 -30.99
C LEU A 201 -18.27 -0.56 -31.09
N LYS A 202 -17.24 -1.41 -31.01
CA LYS A 202 -17.38 -2.87 -31.09
C LYS A 202 -18.29 -3.43 -30.00
N GLU A 203 -18.26 -2.87 -28.79
CA GLU A 203 -19.14 -3.29 -27.69
C GLU A 203 -20.62 -3.00 -27.93
N GLN A 204 -20.94 -2.11 -28.88
CA GLN A 204 -22.30 -1.82 -29.32
C GLN A 204 -22.61 -2.41 -30.71
N ASP A 205 -21.73 -3.28 -31.23
CA ASP A 205 -21.81 -3.85 -32.58
C ASP A 205 -21.91 -2.77 -33.69
N LEU A 206 -21.25 -1.62 -33.49
CA LEU A 206 -21.23 -0.51 -34.44
C LEU A 206 -19.91 -0.46 -35.23
N ALA A 207 -20.00 0.02 -36.46
CA ALA A 207 -18.85 0.36 -37.30
C ALA A 207 -18.61 1.88 -37.28
N PRO A 208 -17.36 2.35 -37.38
CA PRO A 208 -17.08 3.78 -37.46
C PRO A 208 -17.67 4.36 -38.74
N PHE A 209 -18.20 5.58 -38.65
CA PHE A 209 -18.69 6.32 -39.83
C PHE A 209 -17.55 6.66 -40.78
N ASP A 210 -16.40 7.04 -40.21
CA ASP A 210 -15.16 7.29 -40.93
C ASP A 210 -13.98 7.28 -39.96
N MET A 211 -12.78 7.02 -40.49
CA MET A 211 -11.54 7.09 -39.73
C MET A 211 -10.47 7.76 -40.59
N ILE A 212 -10.09 8.97 -40.19
CA ILE A 212 -9.12 9.78 -40.91
C ILE A 212 -7.88 9.98 -40.04
N THR A 213 -6.71 9.97 -40.68
CA THR A 213 -5.40 10.18 -40.05
C THR A 213 -4.67 11.29 -40.80
N GLY A 214 -4.11 12.26 -40.10
CA GLY A 214 -3.33 13.37 -40.66
C GLY A 214 -2.58 14.15 -39.59
N ASP A 215 -2.47 15.47 -39.71
CA ASP A 215 -1.77 16.29 -38.72
C ASP A 215 -2.70 16.74 -37.56
N PHE A 216 -2.14 17.48 -36.60
CA PHE A 216 -2.86 18.03 -35.44
C PHE A 216 -3.32 19.47 -35.67
N GLU A 217 -3.36 19.95 -36.92
CA GLU A 217 -3.68 21.33 -37.23
C GLU A 217 -5.19 21.58 -37.31
N ILE A 218 -5.57 22.83 -37.06
CA ILE A 218 -6.97 23.29 -37.16
C ILE A 218 -7.48 23.12 -38.60
N ASP A 219 -6.65 23.47 -39.60
CA ASP A 219 -7.02 23.42 -41.02
C ASP A 219 -7.34 22.00 -41.47
N PHE A 220 -6.68 20.98 -40.91
CA PHE A 220 -6.94 19.59 -41.23
C PHE A 220 -8.35 19.15 -40.80
N GLY A 221 -8.74 19.44 -39.55
CA GLY A 221 -10.09 19.18 -39.07
C GLY A 221 -11.16 19.91 -39.90
N TYR A 222 -10.85 21.15 -40.32
CA TYR A 222 -11.72 21.95 -41.17
C TYR A 222 -11.92 21.30 -42.54
N ASP A 223 -10.85 20.95 -43.23
CA ASP A 223 -10.89 20.40 -44.60
C ASP A 223 -11.62 19.06 -44.67
N ILE A 224 -11.40 18.17 -43.70
CA ILE A 224 -12.11 16.88 -43.61
C ILE A 224 -13.62 17.10 -43.42
N CYS A 225 -14.00 18.04 -42.55
CA CYS A 225 -15.41 18.37 -42.36
C CYS A 225 -16.02 19.00 -43.64
N ARG A 226 -15.29 19.89 -44.33
CA ARG A 226 -15.71 20.46 -45.63
C ARG A 226 -15.87 19.38 -46.71
N GLN A 227 -15.03 18.35 -46.70
CA GLN A 227 -15.16 17.22 -47.62
C GLN A 227 -16.47 16.47 -47.35
N TRP A 228 -16.75 16.10 -46.10
CA TRP A 228 -18.01 15.47 -45.70
C TRP A 228 -19.25 16.29 -46.10
N LEU A 229 -19.18 17.62 -45.94
CA LEU A 229 -20.23 18.55 -46.35
C LEU A 229 -20.46 18.54 -47.87
N ARG A 230 -19.39 18.57 -48.68
CA ARG A 230 -19.47 18.50 -50.15
C ARG A 230 -20.02 17.17 -50.65
N GLU A 231 -19.69 16.08 -49.96
CA GLU A 231 -20.19 14.73 -50.25
C GLU A 231 -21.65 14.52 -49.79
N GLY A 232 -22.21 15.46 -49.03
CA GLY A 232 -23.55 15.34 -48.45
C GLY A 232 -23.67 14.24 -47.40
N ARG A 233 -22.55 13.89 -46.73
CA ARG A 233 -22.45 12.76 -45.79
C ARG A 233 -21.84 13.26 -44.48
N LEU A 234 -22.66 13.50 -43.44
CA LEU A 234 -22.20 13.94 -42.12
C LEU A 234 -22.39 12.85 -41.05
N PRO A 235 -21.43 12.71 -40.11
CA PRO A 235 -21.63 11.88 -38.93
C PRO A 235 -22.60 12.54 -37.94
N SER A 236 -23.15 11.75 -37.03
CA SER A 236 -23.91 12.28 -35.89
C SER A 236 -23.01 12.81 -34.78
N ALA A 237 -21.77 12.31 -34.69
CA ALA A 237 -20.76 12.82 -33.78
C ALA A 237 -19.34 12.61 -34.30
N VAL A 238 -18.40 13.42 -33.83
CA VAL A 238 -16.98 13.34 -34.15
C VAL A 238 -16.16 13.22 -32.87
N PHE A 239 -15.33 12.19 -32.78
CA PHE A 239 -14.22 12.15 -31.85
C PHE A 239 -12.96 12.67 -32.55
N ALA A 240 -12.58 13.89 -32.21
CA ALA A 240 -11.33 14.50 -32.66
C ALA A 240 -10.20 14.11 -31.70
N GLY A 241 -9.09 13.61 -32.26
CA GLY A 241 -7.94 13.13 -31.50
C GLY A 241 -7.13 14.23 -30.81
N ASP A 242 -7.45 15.50 -31.04
CA ASP A 242 -6.87 16.69 -30.40
C ASP A 242 -7.88 17.87 -30.50
N ASP A 243 -7.80 18.83 -29.57
CA ASP A 243 -8.69 19.99 -29.49
C ASP A 243 -8.56 20.97 -30.69
N HIS A 244 -7.40 21.08 -31.34
CA HIS A 244 -7.26 21.88 -32.57
C HIS A 244 -8.00 21.25 -33.74
N ILE A 245 -7.90 19.93 -33.90
CA ILE A 245 -8.68 19.20 -34.91
C ILE A 245 -10.18 19.43 -34.64
N ALA A 246 -10.60 19.33 -33.38
CA ALA A 246 -12.00 19.55 -32.97
C ALA A 246 -12.48 20.95 -33.36
N LEU A 247 -11.65 21.97 -33.12
CA LEU A 247 -11.94 23.35 -33.52
C LEU A 247 -12.11 23.50 -35.03
N GLY A 248 -11.26 22.86 -35.83
CA GLY A 248 -11.39 22.85 -37.29
C GLY A 248 -12.76 22.35 -37.74
N VAL A 249 -13.20 21.23 -37.15
CA VAL A 249 -14.52 20.64 -37.42
C VAL A 249 -15.65 21.60 -37.00
N VAL A 250 -15.56 22.19 -35.80
CA VAL A 250 -16.54 23.17 -35.30
C VAL A 250 -16.68 24.34 -36.29
N ASN A 251 -15.56 24.92 -36.72
CA ASN A 251 -15.55 26.06 -37.65
C ASN A 251 -16.24 25.73 -38.97
N ALA A 252 -15.91 24.59 -39.58
CA ALA A 252 -16.50 24.15 -40.85
C ALA A 252 -18.02 23.93 -40.76
N LEU A 253 -18.50 23.39 -39.64
CA LEU A 253 -19.94 23.19 -39.41
C LEU A 253 -20.66 24.52 -39.19
N MET A 254 -20.08 25.42 -38.39
CA MET A 254 -20.68 26.71 -38.07
C MET A 254 -20.80 27.61 -39.30
N GLU A 255 -19.82 27.58 -40.21
CA GLU A 255 -19.86 28.36 -41.47
C GLU A 255 -21.01 27.94 -42.39
N GLU A 256 -21.40 26.67 -42.37
CA GLU A 256 -22.55 26.15 -43.11
C GLU A 256 -23.87 26.19 -42.30
N GLY A 257 -23.86 26.84 -41.13
CA GLY A 257 -25.03 27.02 -40.28
C GLY A 257 -25.49 25.74 -39.56
N ILE A 258 -24.62 24.73 -39.43
CA ILE A 258 -24.91 23.48 -38.73
C ILE A 258 -24.61 23.68 -37.24
N LYS A 259 -25.57 23.33 -36.39
CA LYS A 259 -25.48 23.54 -34.94
C LYS A 259 -24.68 22.44 -34.25
N VAL A 260 -23.73 22.85 -33.43
CA VAL A 260 -22.98 22.01 -32.50
C VAL A 260 -23.47 22.33 -31.09
N PRO A 261 -23.82 21.35 -30.24
CA PRO A 261 -23.80 19.90 -30.50
C PRO A 261 -25.10 19.34 -31.11
N GLU A 262 -26.14 20.15 -31.33
CA GLU A 262 -27.50 19.63 -31.59
C GLU A 262 -27.63 18.81 -32.88
N GLN A 263 -26.84 19.10 -33.91
CA GLN A 263 -26.83 18.35 -35.17
C GLN A 263 -25.61 17.44 -35.32
N VAL A 264 -24.45 17.90 -34.85
CA VAL A 264 -23.22 17.11 -34.80
C VAL A 264 -22.54 17.36 -33.47
N ALA A 265 -22.43 16.32 -32.63
CA ALA A 265 -21.70 16.41 -31.37
C ALA A 265 -20.19 16.24 -31.61
N ILE A 266 -19.37 16.95 -30.84
CA ILE A 266 -17.91 16.93 -30.99
C ILE A 266 -17.27 16.73 -29.62
N VAL A 267 -16.37 15.75 -29.54
CA VAL A 267 -15.48 15.53 -28.40
C VAL A 267 -14.05 15.67 -28.87
N GLY A 268 -13.29 16.56 -28.23
CA GLY A 268 -11.85 16.73 -28.42
C GLY A 268 -11.02 15.94 -27.41
N TYR A 269 -9.72 16.23 -27.38
CA TYR A 269 -8.75 15.61 -26.49
C TYR A 269 -7.70 16.66 -26.11
N ASP A 270 -7.16 16.55 -24.89
CA ASP A 270 -6.09 17.36 -24.28
C ASP A 270 -6.55 18.47 -23.31
N ASP A 271 -7.81 18.89 -23.35
CA ASP A 271 -8.35 20.03 -22.57
C ASP A 271 -7.48 21.29 -22.65
N GLN A 272 -7.12 21.60 -23.89
CA GLN A 272 -6.34 22.77 -24.23
C GLN A 272 -7.09 24.05 -23.81
N TYR A 273 -6.35 25.12 -23.52
CA TYR A 273 -6.92 26.41 -23.09
C TYR A 273 -8.08 26.88 -23.96
N ILE A 274 -7.98 26.64 -25.27
CA ILE A 274 -8.99 27.00 -26.26
C ILE A 274 -10.34 26.29 -26.04
N SER A 275 -10.37 25.06 -25.50
CA SER A 275 -11.59 24.27 -25.26
C SER A 275 -12.64 25.08 -24.46
N SER A 276 -12.15 25.81 -23.45
CA SER A 276 -12.94 26.66 -22.54
C SER A 276 -13.35 28.01 -23.13
N LYS A 277 -12.77 28.40 -24.27
CA LYS A 277 -13.00 29.69 -24.95
C LYS A 277 -13.90 29.59 -26.18
N LEU A 278 -14.16 28.37 -26.65
CA LEU A 278 -15.03 28.13 -27.80
C LEU A 278 -16.51 28.30 -27.45
N HIS A 279 -17.31 28.72 -28.42
CA HIS A 279 -18.76 28.78 -28.29
C HIS A 279 -19.41 28.05 -29.49
N PRO A 280 -20.05 26.89 -29.26
CA PRO A 280 -20.26 26.23 -27.96
C PRO A 280 -18.93 25.77 -27.31
N HIS A 281 -18.91 25.65 -25.97
CA HIS A 281 -17.73 25.10 -25.26
C HIS A 281 -17.47 23.68 -25.73
N LEU A 282 -16.19 23.30 -25.85
CA LEU A 282 -15.79 21.99 -26.32
C LEU A 282 -15.79 20.97 -25.17
N THR A 283 -16.44 19.83 -25.37
CA THR A 283 -16.25 18.67 -24.49
C THR A 283 -14.94 17.99 -24.88
N THR A 284 -14.05 17.73 -23.93
CA THR A 284 -12.70 17.23 -24.23
C THR A 284 -12.15 16.38 -23.08
N VAL A 285 -11.27 15.43 -23.43
CA VAL A 285 -10.59 14.57 -22.45
C VAL A 285 -9.38 15.30 -21.88
N ARG A 286 -9.42 15.63 -20.59
CA ARG A 286 -8.31 16.28 -19.89
C ARG A 286 -7.16 15.31 -19.58
N GLN A 287 -5.95 15.67 -20.00
CA GLN A 287 -4.72 15.05 -19.53
C GLN A 287 -4.20 15.78 -18.26
N PRO A 288 -3.71 15.07 -17.22
CA PRO A 288 -3.21 15.68 -15.99
C PRO A 288 -1.78 16.21 -16.17
N ALA A 289 -1.62 17.35 -16.86
CA ALA A 289 -0.32 17.94 -17.19
C ALA A 289 0.57 18.22 -15.96
N ASP A 290 -0.04 18.60 -14.83
CA ASP A 290 0.59 18.76 -13.52
C ASP A 290 1.28 17.46 -13.06
N ARG A 291 0.56 16.35 -13.09
CA ARG A 291 1.10 15.06 -12.65
C ARG A 291 2.21 14.57 -13.57
N ILE A 292 2.08 14.81 -14.87
CA ILE A 292 3.10 14.46 -15.87
C ILE A 292 4.39 15.22 -15.59
N GLY A 293 4.31 16.55 -15.41
CA GLY A 293 5.46 17.39 -15.14
C GLY A 293 6.18 16.98 -13.85
N ILE A 294 5.43 16.79 -12.75
CA ILE A 294 6.01 16.34 -11.47
C ILE A 294 6.72 15.00 -11.63
N ALA A 295 6.06 14.01 -12.24
CA ALA A 295 6.63 12.67 -12.41
C ALA A 295 7.89 12.69 -13.28
N ALA A 296 7.90 13.46 -14.37
CA ALA A 296 9.04 13.54 -15.27
C ALA A 296 10.25 14.25 -14.62
N ALA A 297 10.02 15.34 -13.89
CA ALA A 297 11.07 16.05 -13.17
C ALA A 297 11.67 15.19 -12.05
N ASP A 298 10.84 14.56 -11.22
CA ASP A 298 11.29 13.67 -10.14
C ASP A 298 12.10 12.49 -10.69
N MET A 299 11.61 11.87 -11.78
CA MET A 299 12.31 10.77 -12.43
C MET A 299 13.68 11.19 -12.97
N LEU A 300 13.77 12.36 -13.59
CA LEU A 300 15.05 12.86 -14.10
C LEU A 300 16.02 13.18 -12.96
N LEU A 301 15.56 13.84 -11.90
CA LEU A 301 16.38 14.18 -10.73
C LEU A 301 16.97 12.93 -10.07
N LYS A 302 16.15 11.89 -9.84
CA LYS A 302 16.62 10.59 -9.34
C LYS A 302 17.64 9.93 -10.26
N ARG A 303 17.46 10.04 -11.58
CA ARG A 303 18.42 9.52 -12.57
C ARG A 303 19.73 10.30 -12.55
N MET A 304 19.68 11.61 -12.38
CA MET A 304 20.86 12.48 -12.26
C MET A 304 21.65 12.22 -10.97
N ASP A 305 20.98 11.77 -9.91
CA ASP A 305 21.58 11.43 -8.63
C ASP A 305 21.98 9.94 -8.51
N GLY A 306 21.71 9.13 -9.54
CA GLY A 306 22.16 7.75 -9.64
C GLY A 306 21.40 6.73 -8.78
N THR A 307 20.27 7.13 -8.20
CA THR A 307 19.41 6.28 -7.35
C THR A 307 18.49 5.37 -8.15
N MET A 308 18.31 5.63 -9.45
CA MET A 308 17.46 4.83 -10.33
C MET A 308 18.29 3.87 -11.22
N LYS A 309 18.15 2.56 -11.01
CA LYS A 309 18.72 1.49 -11.87
C LYS A 309 17.60 0.65 -12.51
N ARG A 310 17.77 0.25 -13.77
CA ARG A 310 16.79 -0.57 -14.50
C ARG A 310 16.78 -2.02 -14.01
N GLY A 311 15.60 -2.48 -13.55
CA GLY A 311 15.22 -3.89 -13.55
C GLY A 311 14.92 -4.37 -14.98
N ALA A 312 15.20 -5.63 -15.26
CA ALA A 312 14.99 -6.24 -16.57
C ALA A 312 13.47 -6.38 -16.87
N ASN A 313 13.06 -5.99 -18.08
CA ASN A 313 11.69 -6.15 -18.56
C ASN A 313 11.31 -7.62 -18.73
N GLY A 314 10.15 -8.00 -18.18
CA GLY A 314 9.25 -8.99 -18.79
C GLY A 314 8.84 -10.16 -17.89
N ILE A 315 7.67 -10.08 -17.27
CA ILE A 315 6.65 -11.16 -17.27
C ILE A 315 5.28 -10.47 -17.26
N GLY A 316 4.44 -10.78 -18.24
CA GLY A 316 3.12 -10.19 -18.38
C GLY A 316 2.11 -10.79 -17.39
N PHE A 317 1.46 -9.92 -16.61
CA PHE A 317 0.10 -10.10 -16.10
C PHE A 317 -0.62 -8.75 -16.08
N THR A 318 -1.94 -8.80 -16.26
CA THR A 318 -2.85 -7.67 -16.47
C THR A 318 -2.91 -6.71 -15.29
N ARG A 319 -2.58 -5.42 -15.53
CA ARG A 319 -2.73 -4.30 -14.61
C ARG A 319 -4.20 -4.09 -14.22
N ASN A 320 -4.59 -4.52 -13.03
CA ASN A 320 -5.81 -4.06 -12.37
C ASN A 320 -5.43 -3.33 -11.08
N TYR A 321 -4.99 -2.08 -11.19
CA TYR A 321 -4.98 -1.16 -10.04
C TYR A 321 -6.27 -0.33 -10.06
N SER A 322 -6.86 -0.13 -8.89
CA SER A 322 -7.96 0.83 -8.70
C SER A 322 -7.49 1.94 -7.77
N ILE A 323 -7.62 3.19 -8.22
CA ILE A 323 -7.51 4.34 -7.33
C ILE A 323 -8.83 4.38 -6.55
N ASP A 324 -8.78 3.98 -5.28
CA ASP A 324 -9.94 4.05 -4.39
C ASP A 324 -10.04 5.45 -3.76
N CYS A 325 -11.27 5.90 -3.50
CA CYS A 325 -11.51 7.21 -2.91
C CYS A 325 -11.02 7.23 -1.46
N ASP A 326 -10.30 8.27 -1.02
CA ASP A 326 -9.86 8.44 0.38
C ASP A 326 -11.03 8.30 1.38
N THR A 327 -12.25 8.57 0.94
CA THR A 327 -13.48 8.39 1.73
C THR A 327 -13.84 6.93 1.93
N MET A 328 -13.58 6.07 0.95
CA MET A 328 -13.71 4.62 1.07
C MET A 328 -12.61 4.01 1.93
N ILE A 329 -11.40 4.57 1.86
CA ILE A 329 -10.30 4.23 2.77
C ILE A 329 -10.69 4.61 4.22
N GLY A 330 -11.23 5.82 4.43
CA GLY A 330 -11.74 6.26 5.72
C GLY A 330 -12.90 5.41 6.24
N LEU A 331 -13.82 5.00 5.36
CA LEU A 331 -14.87 4.02 5.69
C LEU A 331 -14.25 2.74 6.22
N ARG A 332 -13.36 2.12 5.45
CA ARG A 332 -12.76 0.85 5.84
C ARG A 332 -11.99 1.00 7.14
N ALA A 333 -11.20 2.06 7.33
CA ALA A 333 -10.46 2.29 8.57
C ALA A 333 -11.36 2.40 9.83
N GLY A 334 -12.61 2.85 9.67
CA GLY A 334 -13.54 3.09 10.78
C GLY A 334 -14.57 1.98 11.03
N THR A 335 -14.66 0.97 10.16
CA THR A 335 -15.55 -0.18 10.39
C THR A 335 -14.90 -1.50 10.00
N ASN A 336 -15.24 -2.56 10.72
CA ASN A 336 -14.85 -3.93 10.35
C ASN A 336 -15.73 -4.51 9.23
N ARG A 337 -16.77 -3.79 8.79
CA ARG A 337 -17.65 -4.19 7.68
C ARG A 337 -17.09 -3.68 6.35
N PRO A 338 -17.16 -4.49 5.27
CA PRO A 338 -16.67 -4.09 3.95
C PRO A 338 -17.61 -3.12 3.22
N TYR A 339 -18.69 -2.68 3.88
CA TYR A 339 -19.74 -1.81 3.36
C TYR A 339 -20.21 -0.88 4.50
N GLY A 340 -20.78 0.27 4.12
CA GLY A 340 -21.19 1.34 5.03
C GLY A 340 -21.08 2.70 4.37
N VAL A 341 -21.15 3.77 5.15
CA VAL A 341 -21.06 5.15 4.68
C VAL A 341 -19.96 5.87 5.44
N ALA A 342 -19.19 6.74 4.79
CA ALA A 342 -18.20 7.58 5.43
C ALA A 342 -18.43 9.05 5.10
N LEU A 343 -18.24 9.88 6.13
CA LEU A 343 -18.25 11.34 6.06
C LEU A 343 -16.87 11.83 6.48
N ILE A 344 -16.14 12.44 5.54
CA ILE A 344 -14.84 13.06 5.82
C ILE A 344 -15.00 14.57 5.87
N CYS A 345 -14.47 15.20 6.91
CA CYS A 345 -14.41 16.65 7.06
C CYS A 345 -13.00 17.12 7.44
N GLY A 346 -12.25 17.57 6.43
CA GLY A 346 -10.91 18.14 6.54
C GLY A 346 -10.91 19.59 6.06
N THR A 347 -10.12 19.89 5.02
CA THR A 347 -10.20 21.17 4.29
C THR A 347 -11.53 21.33 3.55
N GLY A 348 -12.03 20.24 2.95
CA GLY A 348 -13.37 20.10 2.37
C GLY A 348 -14.24 19.08 3.13
N THR A 349 -15.43 18.82 2.60
CA THR A 349 -16.36 17.77 3.08
C THR A 349 -16.63 16.77 1.97
N ASN A 350 -16.56 15.48 2.26
CA ASN A 350 -16.90 14.42 1.31
C ASN A 350 -17.76 13.35 1.99
N SER A 351 -18.68 12.74 1.22
CA SER A 351 -19.53 11.63 1.67
C SER A 351 -19.50 10.53 0.63
N ALA A 352 -19.11 9.32 1.01
CA ALA A 352 -19.15 8.17 0.12
C ALA A 352 -19.66 6.94 0.86
N GLY A 353 -20.17 5.96 0.12
CA GLY A 353 -20.61 4.71 0.71
C GLY A 353 -20.47 3.55 -0.24
N ARG A 354 -20.53 2.35 0.34
CA ARG A 354 -20.59 1.08 -0.36
C ARG A 354 -21.68 0.23 0.25
N ASN A 355 -22.52 -0.38 -0.58
CA ASN A 355 -23.55 -1.31 -0.11
C ASN A 355 -23.01 -2.75 -0.02
N PRO A 356 -23.75 -3.69 0.60
CA PRO A 356 -23.32 -5.08 0.71
C PRO A 356 -23.04 -5.78 -0.63
N ALA A 357 -23.71 -5.35 -1.71
CA ALA A 357 -23.50 -5.86 -3.06
C ALA A 357 -22.20 -5.34 -3.71
N GLY A 358 -21.54 -4.36 -3.09
CA GLY A 358 -20.28 -3.80 -3.56
C GLY A 358 -20.40 -2.57 -4.45
N GLU A 359 -21.60 -2.06 -4.68
CA GLU A 359 -21.84 -0.81 -5.40
C GLU A 359 -21.37 0.37 -4.54
N HIS A 360 -20.72 1.35 -5.17
CA HIS A 360 -20.26 2.56 -4.50
C HIS A 360 -20.98 3.82 -5.02
N VAL A 361 -21.10 4.83 -4.16
CA VAL A 361 -21.51 6.17 -4.59
C VAL A 361 -20.79 7.20 -3.75
N GLN A 362 -20.43 8.32 -4.38
CA GLN A 362 -19.91 9.51 -3.72
C GLN A 362 -20.88 10.68 -3.94
N ILE A 363 -21.11 11.45 -2.89
CA ILE A 363 -21.96 12.64 -2.84
C ILE A 363 -21.17 13.77 -2.17
N GLY A 364 -21.13 14.94 -2.81
CA GLY A 364 -20.34 16.08 -2.34
C GLY A 364 -18.83 15.90 -2.58
N GLY A 365 -18.02 16.81 -2.03
CA GLY A 365 -16.57 16.80 -2.18
C GLY A 365 -16.00 17.78 -3.19
N PHE A 366 -16.81 18.74 -3.65
CA PHE A 366 -16.46 19.62 -4.77
C PHE A 366 -16.29 21.10 -4.39
N ASP A 367 -16.57 21.49 -3.13
CA ASP A 367 -16.41 22.83 -2.52
C ASP A 367 -17.72 23.61 -2.33
N TYR A 368 -17.67 24.70 -1.55
CA TYR A 368 -18.81 25.56 -1.20
C TYR A 368 -19.58 26.07 -2.42
N MET A 369 -18.89 26.30 -3.54
CA MET A 369 -19.51 26.71 -4.80
C MET A 369 -20.48 25.64 -5.36
N TYR A 370 -20.25 24.36 -5.08
CA TYR A 370 -21.01 23.24 -5.63
C TYR A 370 -22.08 22.71 -4.67
N GLY A 371 -22.36 23.47 -3.60
CA GLY A 371 -23.43 23.18 -2.64
C GLY A 371 -22.97 22.47 -1.37
N ASP A 372 -21.66 22.20 -1.22
CA ASP A 372 -21.10 21.64 0.02
C ASP A 372 -20.99 22.69 1.11
N PHE A 373 -21.06 22.30 2.38
CA PHE A 373 -20.86 23.22 3.50
C PHE A 373 -20.20 22.52 4.68
N GLY A 374 -19.26 23.21 5.33
CA GLY A 374 -18.65 22.73 6.57
C GLY A 374 -17.24 22.19 6.43
N GLY A 375 -16.62 22.23 5.26
CA GLY A 375 -15.17 22.01 5.15
C GLY A 375 -14.39 23.09 5.88
N GLY A 376 -13.22 22.78 6.43
CA GLY A 376 -12.39 23.75 7.16
C GLY A 376 -12.06 25.01 6.35
N GLY A 377 -11.97 24.91 5.02
CA GLY A 377 -11.79 26.04 4.10
C GLY A 377 -13.04 26.88 3.83
N SER A 378 -14.22 26.40 4.21
CA SER A 378 -15.47 27.19 4.23
C SER A 378 -15.79 27.74 5.62
N LEU A 379 -15.44 26.99 6.67
CA LEU A 379 -15.74 27.37 8.06
C LEU A 379 -14.85 28.50 8.60
N ASN A 380 -13.57 28.53 8.21
CA ASN A 380 -12.69 29.67 8.49
C ASN A 380 -13.26 30.98 7.91
N ILE A 381 -13.83 30.92 6.69
CA ILE A 381 -14.48 32.05 6.05
C ILE A 381 -15.73 32.45 6.84
N GLU A 382 -16.54 31.51 7.31
CA GLU A 382 -17.71 31.81 8.16
C GLU A 382 -17.33 32.42 9.52
N VAL A 383 -16.22 32.00 10.13
CA VAL A 383 -15.67 32.64 11.33
C VAL A 383 -15.33 34.10 11.05
N PHE A 384 -14.56 34.37 9.99
CA PHE A 384 -14.16 35.72 9.60
C PHE A 384 -15.37 36.61 9.26
N ARG A 385 -16.33 36.08 8.50
CA ARG A 385 -17.57 36.80 8.14
C ARG A 385 -18.42 37.12 9.36
N SER A 386 -18.53 36.20 10.31
CA SER A 386 -19.30 36.40 11.54
C SER A 386 -18.69 37.51 12.41
N VAL A 387 -17.36 37.57 12.51
CA VAL A 387 -16.66 38.66 13.22
C VAL A 387 -16.93 40.02 12.59
N ILE A 388 -16.85 40.14 11.25
CA ILE A 388 -17.16 41.39 10.55
C ILE A 388 -18.63 41.79 10.73
N ARG A 389 -19.56 40.85 10.54
CA ARG A 389 -21.00 41.13 10.69
C ARG A 389 -21.35 41.52 12.13
N SER A 390 -20.66 40.95 13.11
CA SER A 390 -20.84 41.31 14.51
C SER A 390 -20.37 42.73 14.79
N TRP A 391 -19.25 43.13 14.18
CA TRP A 391 -18.69 44.47 14.30
C TRP A 391 -19.54 45.55 13.61
N ASP A 392 -20.07 45.27 12.42
CA ASP A 392 -20.92 46.24 11.68
C ASP A 392 -22.42 46.18 12.03
N GLY A 393 -22.82 45.29 12.95
CA GLY A 393 -24.17 45.21 13.51
C GLY A 393 -25.16 44.36 12.71
N ARG A 394 -24.72 43.61 11.69
CA ARG A 394 -25.55 42.66 10.93
C ARG A 394 -25.71 41.29 11.61
N GLU A 395 -24.87 40.99 12.59
CA GLU A 395 -24.91 39.77 13.40
C GLU A 395 -24.85 40.13 14.88
N GLN A 396 -25.31 39.25 15.75
CA GLN A 396 -25.18 39.44 17.19
C GLN A 396 -23.70 39.45 17.65
N LYS A 397 -23.44 39.90 18.88
CA LYS A 397 -22.09 39.83 19.47
C LYS A 397 -21.67 38.37 19.63
N THR A 398 -20.45 38.05 19.18
CA THR A 398 -19.89 36.69 19.24
C THR A 398 -18.52 36.66 19.92
N LEU A 399 -18.24 35.58 20.64
CA LEU A 399 -16.93 35.25 21.21
C LEU A 399 -15.87 34.96 20.14
N LEU A 400 -16.28 34.71 18.89
CA LEU A 400 -15.36 34.56 17.76
C LEU A 400 -14.54 35.84 17.51
N THR A 401 -15.06 37.00 17.87
CA THR A 401 -14.39 38.30 17.66
C THR A 401 -13.04 38.38 18.39
N PRO A 402 -12.98 38.29 19.73
CA PRO A 402 -11.69 38.31 20.43
C PRO A 402 -10.80 37.10 20.09
N LEU A 403 -11.38 35.93 19.83
CA LEU A 403 -10.62 34.72 19.48
C LEU A 403 -9.89 34.87 18.14
N LEU A 404 -10.58 35.39 17.11
CA LEU A 404 -10.01 35.57 15.78
C LEU A 404 -8.95 36.67 15.76
N LEU A 405 -9.19 37.78 16.44
CA LEU A 405 -8.22 38.87 16.56
C LEU A 405 -6.92 38.39 17.20
N ASN A 406 -7.01 37.64 18.30
CA ASN A 406 -5.84 37.05 18.95
C ASN A 406 -5.14 36.01 18.07
N PHE A 407 -5.91 35.16 17.37
CA PHE A 407 -5.37 34.14 16.47
C PHE A 407 -4.61 34.75 15.28
N LEU A 408 -5.09 35.88 14.75
CA LEU A 408 -4.48 36.56 13.61
C LEU A 408 -3.48 37.66 14.00
N GLY A 409 -3.41 38.04 15.28
CA GLY A 409 -2.48 39.04 15.80
C GLY A 409 -2.89 40.49 15.53
N TYR A 410 -4.18 40.80 15.60
CA TYR A 410 -4.72 42.17 15.43
C TYR A 410 -5.31 42.72 16.73
N ASP A 411 -5.20 44.04 16.91
CA ASP A 411 -5.74 44.74 18.09
C ASP A 411 -7.23 45.13 17.94
N SER A 412 -7.72 45.28 16.69
CA SER A 412 -9.11 45.65 16.42
C SER A 412 -9.66 45.02 15.13
N VAL A 413 -10.99 44.90 15.04
CA VAL A 413 -11.68 44.39 13.83
C VAL A 413 -11.47 45.32 12.63
N SER A 414 -11.38 46.63 12.86
CA SER A 414 -11.13 47.61 11.79
C SER A 414 -9.76 47.38 11.15
N ASP A 415 -8.71 47.24 11.97
CA ASP A 415 -7.35 47.03 11.45
C ASP A 415 -7.21 45.71 10.70
N MET A 416 -7.85 44.65 11.21
CA MET A 416 -7.91 43.36 10.54
C MET A 416 -8.67 43.44 9.20
N PHE A 417 -9.82 44.14 9.18
CA PHE A 417 -10.65 44.28 7.99
C PHE A 417 -9.93 45.04 6.88
N ASP A 418 -9.36 46.20 7.21
CA ASP A 418 -8.65 47.06 6.26
C ASP A 418 -7.43 46.32 5.68
N ASP A 419 -6.64 45.65 6.51
CA ASP A 419 -5.45 44.90 6.07
C ASP A 419 -5.78 43.69 5.19
N PHE A 420 -6.86 42.96 5.48
CA PHE A 420 -7.32 41.87 4.61
C PHE A 420 -7.84 42.39 3.27
N GLN A 421 -8.55 43.53 3.28
CA GLN A 421 -9.09 44.16 2.08
C GLN A 421 -7.98 44.71 1.19
N ASP A 422 -7.03 45.44 1.77
CA ASP A 422 -5.99 46.15 1.02
C ASP A 422 -4.91 45.21 0.46
N HIS A 423 -4.65 44.09 1.13
CA HIS A 423 -3.57 43.16 0.76
C HIS A 423 -4.05 41.81 0.23
N GLY A 424 -5.37 41.61 0.07
CA GLY A 424 -5.94 40.39 -0.51
C GLY A 424 -5.61 39.12 0.28
N LYS A 425 -5.59 39.21 1.61
CA LYS A 425 -5.19 38.10 2.49
C LYS A 425 -6.26 37.00 2.54
N HIS A 426 -5.81 35.75 2.65
CA HIS A 426 -6.69 34.60 2.86
C HIS A 426 -6.81 34.25 4.35
N VAL A 427 -8.01 33.89 4.79
CA VAL A 427 -8.25 33.44 6.17
C VAL A 427 -7.63 32.05 6.33
N PRO A 428 -6.74 31.82 7.31
CA PRO A 428 -6.17 30.50 7.53
C PRO A 428 -7.24 29.45 7.85
N VAL A 429 -7.16 28.26 7.23
CA VAL A 429 -8.11 27.14 7.44
C VAL A 429 -8.24 26.75 8.91
N HIS A 430 -7.17 26.90 9.70
CA HIS A 430 -7.17 26.61 11.12
C HIS A 430 -8.06 27.54 11.95
N ALA A 431 -8.47 28.71 11.45
CA ALA A 431 -9.43 29.57 12.12
C ALA A 431 -10.80 28.88 12.31
N ALA A 432 -11.13 27.86 11.51
CA ALA A 432 -12.32 27.04 11.71
C ALA A 432 -12.37 26.38 13.09
N LYS A 433 -11.22 26.11 13.73
CA LYS A 433 -11.15 25.50 15.07
C LYS A 433 -11.73 26.40 16.16
N LEU A 434 -11.69 27.72 15.95
CA LEU A 434 -12.22 28.71 16.91
C LEU A 434 -13.74 28.56 17.11
N LEU A 435 -14.45 27.95 16.16
CA LEU A 435 -15.87 27.62 16.32
C LEU A 435 -16.11 26.70 17.52
N PHE A 436 -15.23 25.71 17.73
CA PHE A 436 -15.39 24.77 18.84
C PHE A 436 -15.09 25.43 20.19
N ASP A 437 -14.12 26.33 20.24
CA ASP A 437 -13.79 27.10 21.45
C ASP A 437 -14.95 28.03 21.85
N ALA A 438 -15.48 28.80 20.89
CA ALA A 438 -16.62 29.66 21.12
C ALA A 438 -17.91 28.87 21.48
N ALA A 439 -18.16 27.75 20.79
CA ALA A 439 -19.32 26.90 21.07
C ALA A 439 -19.24 26.23 22.45
N ALA A 440 -18.03 25.90 22.94
CA ALA A 440 -17.84 25.37 24.29
C ALA A 440 -18.27 26.36 25.39
N GLU A 441 -18.22 27.66 25.09
CA GLU A 441 -18.71 28.75 25.96
C GLU A 441 -20.17 29.15 25.66
N ASN A 442 -20.91 28.34 24.89
CA ASN A 442 -22.28 28.59 24.45
C ASN A 442 -22.47 29.83 23.56
N ASP A 443 -21.48 30.18 22.74
CA ASP A 443 -21.64 31.22 21.72
C ASP A 443 -22.69 30.82 20.68
N ALA A 444 -23.75 31.62 20.57
CA ALA A 444 -24.89 31.29 19.72
C ALA A 444 -24.57 31.28 18.22
N VAL A 445 -23.65 32.14 17.75
CA VAL A 445 -23.23 32.19 16.33
C VAL A 445 -22.40 30.96 15.97
N ALA A 446 -21.42 30.61 16.82
CA ALA A 446 -20.61 29.41 16.60
C ALA A 446 -21.46 28.12 16.63
N LEU A 447 -22.41 28.03 17.58
CA LEU A 447 -23.36 26.91 17.64
C LEU A 447 -24.23 26.83 16.38
N GLU A 448 -24.71 27.94 15.85
CA GLU A 448 -25.51 27.96 14.62
C GLU A 448 -24.72 27.40 13.42
N ILE A 449 -23.47 27.83 13.25
CA ILE A 449 -22.59 27.38 12.17
C ILE A 449 -22.31 25.88 12.26
N LEU A 450 -21.93 25.37 13.44
CA LEU A 450 -21.64 23.94 13.65
C LEU A 450 -22.90 23.07 13.47
N ASN A 451 -24.07 23.55 13.94
CA ASN A 451 -25.35 22.86 13.75
C ASN A 451 -25.73 22.80 12.26
N ARG A 452 -25.48 23.87 11.49
CA ARG A 452 -25.71 23.89 10.04
C ARG A 452 -24.81 22.89 9.34
N GLN A 453 -23.53 22.83 9.68
CA GLN A 453 -22.60 21.84 9.16
C GLN A 453 -23.09 20.41 9.40
N GLY A 454 -23.50 20.08 10.63
CA GLY A 454 -24.03 18.75 10.94
C GLY A 454 -25.29 18.40 10.14
N ALA A 455 -26.15 19.39 9.87
CA ALA A 455 -27.34 19.20 9.04
C ALA A 455 -26.98 18.90 7.57
N GLU A 456 -26.02 19.62 6.98
CA GLU A 456 -25.59 19.41 5.59
C GLU A 456 -24.85 18.07 5.40
N LEU A 457 -23.99 17.70 6.36
CA LEU A 457 -23.38 16.36 6.39
C LEU A 457 -24.44 15.26 6.51
N GLY A 458 -25.46 15.46 7.35
CA GLY A 458 -26.59 14.55 7.49
C GLY A 458 -27.38 14.35 6.19
N LYS A 459 -27.61 15.41 5.41
CA LYS A 459 -28.24 15.32 4.07
C LYS A 459 -27.38 14.51 3.10
N SER A 460 -26.07 14.73 3.12
CA SER A 460 -25.12 14.01 2.25
C SER A 460 -25.10 12.51 2.56
N ALA A 461 -25.03 12.15 3.85
CA ALA A 461 -25.13 10.76 4.30
C ALA A 461 -26.45 10.11 3.87
N THR A 462 -27.56 10.83 4.06
CA THR A 462 -28.91 10.37 3.68
C THR A 462 -29.01 10.12 2.18
N ALA A 463 -28.44 11.00 1.36
CA ALA A 463 -28.42 10.85 -0.10
C ALA A 463 -27.61 9.62 -0.53
N VAL A 464 -26.45 9.36 0.10
CA VAL A 464 -25.66 8.13 -0.13
C VAL A 464 -26.49 6.89 0.20
N ILE A 465 -27.13 6.86 1.39
CA ILE A 465 -27.97 5.74 1.85
C ILE A 465 -29.09 5.43 0.85
N HIS A 466 -29.82 6.45 0.40
CA HIS A 466 -30.91 6.29 -0.56
C HIS A 466 -30.43 5.78 -1.92
N LYS A 467 -29.33 6.33 -2.44
CA LYS A 467 -28.79 5.91 -3.74
C LYS A 467 -28.26 4.48 -3.73
N LEU A 468 -27.83 4.00 -2.57
CA LEU A 468 -27.32 2.65 -2.37
C LEU A 468 -28.40 1.66 -1.89
N GLY A 469 -29.62 2.11 -1.61
CA GLY A 469 -30.73 1.27 -1.13
C GLY A 469 -30.52 0.66 0.26
N MET A 470 -29.79 1.35 1.14
CA MET A 470 -29.32 0.81 2.43
C MET A 470 -30.27 1.08 3.60
N GLU A 471 -31.49 1.58 3.41
CA GLU A 471 -32.39 2.06 4.48
C GLU A 471 -32.74 0.98 5.52
N LYS A 472 -32.72 -0.30 5.13
CA LYS A 472 -33.03 -1.44 6.01
C LYS A 472 -31.80 -2.18 6.52
N ASP A 473 -30.63 -1.87 5.98
CA ASP A 473 -29.39 -2.59 6.27
C ASP A 473 -28.83 -2.21 7.64
N THR A 474 -28.03 -3.11 8.21
CA THR A 474 -27.21 -2.82 9.38
C THR A 474 -25.79 -2.51 8.93
N PHE A 475 -25.35 -1.26 9.14
CA PHE A 475 -24.03 -0.76 8.72
C PHE A 475 -23.56 0.38 9.61
N ASP A 476 -22.31 0.78 9.44
CA ASP A 476 -21.72 1.91 10.16
C ASP A 476 -21.63 3.14 9.26
N VAL A 477 -21.87 4.31 9.85
CA VAL A 477 -21.56 5.61 9.25
C VAL A 477 -20.32 6.17 9.95
N VAL A 478 -19.19 6.17 9.26
CA VAL A 478 -17.89 6.56 9.79
C VAL A 478 -17.67 8.06 9.63
N LEU A 479 -17.44 8.76 10.73
CA LEU A 479 -17.05 10.17 10.77
C LEU A 479 -15.53 10.29 10.84
N ALA A 480 -14.92 10.93 9.86
CA ALA A 480 -13.48 11.05 9.73
C ALA A 480 -13.04 12.50 9.41
N GLY A 481 -11.77 12.82 9.64
CA GLY A 481 -11.22 14.16 9.47
C GLY A 481 -11.20 15.00 10.75
N SER A 482 -10.27 15.96 10.83
CA SER A 482 -9.90 16.62 12.08
C SER A 482 -11.02 17.43 12.74
N LEU A 483 -12.01 17.89 11.98
CA LEU A 483 -13.14 18.68 12.50
C LEU A 483 -14.24 17.79 13.13
N LEU A 484 -14.34 16.53 12.70
CA LEU A 484 -15.31 15.56 13.24
C LEU A 484 -14.70 14.69 14.35
N THR A 485 -13.38 14.50 14.32
CA THR A 485 -12.65 13.65 15.27
C THR A 485 -12.11 14.42 16.47
N ARG A 486 -11.94 15.75 16.37
CA ARG A 486 -11.38 16.60 17.44
C ARG A 486 -12.24 17.84 17.65
N GLY A 487 -12.70 18.05 18.89
CA GLY A 487 -13.39 19.29 19.30
C GLY A 487 -14.92 19.25 19.25
N ASP A 488 -15.54 18.36 18.48
CA ASP A 488 -17.01 18.22 18.47
C ASP A 488 -17.54 17.57 19.75
N ARG A 489 -18.30 18.32 20.56
CA ARG A 489 -18.98 17.82 21.78
C ARG A 489 -20.41 17.32 21.50
N GLY A 490 -20.72 17.04 20.23
CA GLY A 490 -22.02 16.55 19.79
C GLY A 490 -22.84 17.57 18.98
N TRP A 491 -22.28 18.72 18.65
CA TRP A 491 -22.97 19.76 17.87
C TRP A 491 -23.16 19.32 16.42
N ILE A 492 -22.12 18.73 15.83
CA ILE A 492 -22.17 18.22 14.45
C ILE A 492 -22.74 16.80 14.48
N ARG A 493 -22.17 15.93 15.32
CA ARG A 493 -22.53 14.52 15.44
C ARG A 493 -24.02 14.30 15.71
N SER A 494 -24.64 15.02 16.64
CA SER A 494 -26.06 14.81 16.97
C SER A 494 -27.00 15.10 15.79
N LYS A 495 -26.64 16.04 14.91
CA LYS A 495 -27.42 16.37 13.71
C LYS A 495 -27.29 15.27 12.67
N VAL A 496 -26.08 14.74 12.48
CA VAL A 496 -25.84 13.59 11.59
C VAL A 496 -26.58 12.35 12.11
N GLU A 497 -26.44 12.03 13.40
CA GLU A 497 -27.16 10.93 14.06
C GLU A 497 -28.68 11.04 13.84
N LYS A 498 -29.25 12.22 14.08
CA LYS A 498 -30.68 12.45 13.89
C LYS A 498 -31.11 12.29 12.43
N ALA A 499 -30.32 12.78 11.48
CA ALA A 499 -30.62 12.67 10.05
C ALA A 499 -30.58 11.21 9.59
N VAL A 500 -29.51 10.48 9.94
CA VAL A 500 -29.33 9.07 9.59
C VAL A 500 -30.40 8.19 10.24
N ALA A 501 -30.70 8.38 11.52
CA ALA A 501 -31.69 7.56 12.24
C ALA A 501 -33.11 7.66 11.66
N ASN A 502 -33.46 8.78 11.01
CA ASN A 502 -34.75 8.94 10.35
C ASN A 502 -34.89 8.09 9.08
N VAL A 503 -33.76 7.71 8.45
CA VAL A 503 -33.74 7.03 7.14
C VAL A 503 -33.23 5.60 7.24
N ALA A 504 -32.20 5.36 8.06
CA ALA A 504 -31.62 4.06 8.33
C ALA A 504 -31.51 3.85 9.86
N PRO A 505 -32.60 3.44 10.54
CA PRO A 505 -32.63 3.30 12.00
C PRO A 505 -31.69 2.22 12.54
N ASN A 506 -31.21 1.31 11.68
CA ASN A 506 -30.27 0.24 12.02
C ASN A 506 -28.79 0.65 11.82
N ALA A 507 -28.53 1.87 11.34
CA ALA A 507 -27.18 2.36 11.13
C ALA A 507 -26.57 2.89 12.43
N THR A 508 -25.27 2.64 12.64
CA THR A 508 -24.54 3.13 13.82
C THR A 508 -23.53 4.20 13.40
N ILE A 509 -23.50 5.34 14.10
CA ILE A 509 -22.49 6.37 13.86
C ILE A 509 -21.21 6.04 14.62
N VAL A 510 -20.08 6.01 13.91
CA VAL A 510 -18.75 5.69 14.46
C VAL A 510 -17.80 6.84 14.16
N THR A 511 -16.94 7.22 15.09
CA THR A 511 -15.86 8.19 14.85
C THR A 511 -14.58 7.42 14.56
N LEU A 512 -13.88 7.79 13.49
CA LEU A 512 -12.62 7.15 13.10
C LEU A 512 -11.58 7.34 14.22
N ALA A 513 -11.14 6.22 14.80
CA ALA A 513 -10.12 6.17 15.85
C ALA A 513 -8.78 5.60 15.35
N THR A 514 -8.75 5.12 14.11
CA THR A 514 -7.61 4.45 13.47
C THR A 514 -7.08 5.30 12.32
N GLU A 515 -5.77 5.25 12.06
CA GLU A 515 -5.19 5.97 10.93
C GLU A 515 -5.76 5.49 9.59
N PRO A 516 -6.07 6.40 8.64
CA PRO A 516 -6.62 6.05 7.32
C PRO A 516 -5.80 5.00 6.55
N VAL A 517 -4.47 4.96 6.74
CA VAL A 517 -3.58 3.95 6.13
C VAL A 517 -3.99 2.51 6.44
N VAL A 518 -4.60 2.26 7.61
CA VAL A 518 -5.12 0.94 7.98
C VAL A 518 -6.33 0.56 7.13
N GLY A 519 -7.17 1.54 6.76
CA GLY A 519 -8.27 1.33 5.83
C GLY A 519 -7.81 0.99 4.42
N ALA A 520 -6.70 1.58 3.96
CA ALA A 520 -6.10 1.27 2.67
C ALA A 520 -5.54 -0.16 2.67
N LEU A 521 -4.88 -0.55 3.76
CA LEU A 521 -4.43 -1.92 3.99
C LEU A 521 -5.62 -2.90 3.98
N TRP A 522 -6.72 -2.58 4.67
CA TRP A 522 -7.91 -3.44 4.69
C TRP A 522 -8.63 -3.51 3.34
N SER A 523 -8.69 -2.41 2.58
CA SER A 523 -9.20 -2.43 1.20
C SER A 523 -8.35 -3.31 0.28
N ALA A 524 -7.02 -3.26 0.42
CA ALA A 524 -6.10 -4.13 -0.31
C ALA A 524 -6.23 -5.59 0.12
N MET A 525 -6.36 -5.85 1.43
CA MET A 525 -6.58 -7.21 1.96
C MET A 525 -7.92 -7.80 1.54
N ASP A 526 -8.98 -6.97 1.51
CA ASP A 526 -10.30 -7.31 0.99
C ASP A 526 -10.28 -7.69 -0.50
N ALA A 527 -9.23 -7.29 -1.23
CA ALA A 527 -9.01 -7.56 -2.64
C ALA A 527 -8.09 -8.76 -2.91
N ASP A 528 -7.22 -9.14 -1.97
CA ASP A 528 -6.05 -10.01 -2.26
C ASP A 528 -5.92 -11.29 -1.39
N GLY A 529 -6.77 -11.51 -0.39
CA GLY A 529 -6.58 -12.66 0.52
C GLY A 529 -7.09 -14.01 -0.03
N HIS A 530 -6.22 -14.88 -0.56
CA HIS A 530 -6.67 -16.20 -1.05
C HIS A 530 -6.71 -17.32 0.01
N THR A 531 -7.70 -18.20 -0.07
CA THR A 531 -7.70 -19.50 0.65
C THR A 531 -6.83 -20.55 -0.06
N LEU A 532 -6.50 -21.67 0.60
CA LEU A 532 -5.69 -22.74 -0.03
C LEU A 532 -6.34 -23.28 -1.31
N VAL A 533 -7.66 -23.48 -1.29
CA VAL A 533 -8.44 -23.96 -2.45
C VAL A 533 -8.46 -22.92 -3.57
N GLU A 534 -8.63 -21.65 -3.20
CA GLU A 534 -8.61 -20.54 -4.15
C GLU A 534 -7.23 -20.36 -4.80
N GLY A 535 -6.15 -20.51 -4.04
CA GLY A 535 -4.79 -20.50 -4.60
C GLY A 535 -4.57 -21.63 -5.60
N PHE A 536 -5.09 -22.84 -5.35
CA PHE A 536 -5.06 -23.91 -6.34
C PHE A 536 -5.89 -23.61 -7.59
N ILE A 537 -7.03 -22.95 -7.44
CA ILE A 537 -7.87 -22.54 -8.58
C ILE A 537 -7.14 -21.49 -9.43
N LEU A 538 -6.59 -20.45 -8.79
CA LEU A 538 -5.92 -19.33 -9.46
C LEU A 538 -4.66 -19.77 -10.20
N HIS A 539 -3.88 -20.67 -9.59
CA HIS A 539 -2.59 -21.10 -10.13
C HIS A 539 -2.63 -22.49 -10.78
N HIS A 540 -3.81 -23.02 -11.12
CA HIS A 540 -3.94 -24.36 -11.71
C HIS A 540 -3.13 -24.54 -13.01
N ALA A 541 -2.96 -23.47 -13.79
CA ALA A 541 -2.14 -23.51 -15.01
C ALA A 541 -0.65 -23.82 -14.74
N GLU A 542 -0.15 -23.41 -13.58
CA GLU A 542 1.25 -23.60 -13.17
C GLU A 542 1.44 -24.76 -12.20
N LEU A 543 0.40 -25.10 -11.45
CA LEU A 543 0.34 -26.22 -10.52
C LEU A 543 -0.95 -27.02 -10.81
N PRO A 544 -0.92 -27.98 -11.76
CA PRO A 544 -2.11 -28.68 -12.24
C PRO A 544 -2.57 -29.75 -11.24
N VAL A 545 -3.12 -29.31 -10.10
CA VAL A 545 -3.62 -30.19 -9.04
C VAL A 545 -4.77 -31.03 -9.56
N ARG A 546 -4.56 -32.35 -9.68
CA ARG A 546 -5.61 -33.30 -10.07
C ARG A 546 -6.57 -33.63 -8.93
N GLU A 547 -6.02 -33.82 -7.74
CA GLU A 547 -6.75 -34.34 -6.58
C GLU A 547 -6.36 -33.54 -5.33
N LEU A 548 -7.36 -33.08 -4.59
CA LEU A 548 -7.20 -32.41 -3.30
C LEU A 548 -7.87 -33.26 -2.22
N TRP A 549 -7.06 -33.87 -1.35
CA TRP A 549 -7.53 -34.68 -0.24
C TRP A 549 -7.51 -33.89 1.05
N LEU A 550 -8.70 -33.63 1.62
CA LEU A 550 -8.87 -32.99 2.91
C LEU A 550 -9.12 -34.06 3.98
N VAL A 551 -8.28 -34.05 5.00
CA VAL A 551 -8.26 -35.05 6.06
C VAL A 551 -8.45 -34.39 7.41
N ASP A 552 -9.27 -35.01 8.26
CA ASP A 552 -9.42 -34.63 9.66
C ASP A 552 -9.64 -35.90 10.51
N ILE A 553 -9.83 -35.73 11.81
CA ILE A 553 -10.13 -36.80 12.76
C ILE A 553 -11.62 -36.86 13.07
N GLU A 554 -12.09 -37.95 13.67
CA GLU A 554 -13.51 -38.14 14.01
C GLU A 554 -14.14 -36.93 14.76
N PRO A 555 -13.50 -36.36 15.81
CA PRO A 555 -14.04 -35.15 16.46
C PRO A 555 -14.18 -33.94 15.52
N GLY A 556 -13.32 -33.83 14.51
CA GLY A 556 -13.29 -32.75 13.52
C GLY A 556 -14.15 -33.00 12.28
N GLN A 557 -14.77 -34.18 12.14
CA GLN A 557 -15.49 -34.57 10.92
C GLN A 557 -16.55 -33.56 10.49
N HIS A 558 -17.29 -32.99 11.44
CA HIS A 558 -18.29 -31.96 11.15
C HIS A 558 -17.64 -30.71 10.51
N LYS A 559 -16.48 -30.26 11.00
CA LYS A 559 -15.73 -29.13 10.44
C LYS A 559 -15.22 -29.46 9.03
N LEU A 560 -14.65 -30.66 8.86
CA LEU A 560 -14.19 -31.17 7.58
C LEU A 560 -15.31 -31.15 6.53
N ASN A 561 -16.51 -31.63 6.88
CA ASN A 561 -17.64 -31.64 5.97
C ASN A 561 -18.07 -30.23 5.56
N ILE A 562 -18.14 -29.29 6.52
CA ILE A 562 -18.55 -27.91 6.24
C ILE A 562 -17.57 -27.24 5.29
N VAL A 563 -16.27 -27.25 5.63
CA VAL A 563 -15.22 -26.58 4.85
C VAL A 563 -14.99 -27.32 3.52
N GLY A 564 -15.00 -28.64 3.53
CA GLY A 564 -14.80 -29.48 2.35
C GLY A 564 -15.92 -29.36 1.32
N ASN A 565 -17.17 -29.18 1.77
CA ASN A 565 -18.27 -28.93 0.85
C ASN A 565 -18.21 -27.53 0.23
N LEU A 566 -17.71 -26.52 0.96
CA LEU A 566 -17.42 -25.21 0.36
C LEU A 566 -16.30 -25.32 -0.68
N ALA A 567 -15.22 -26.06 -0.38
CA ALA A 567 -14.12 -26.30 -1.31
C ALA A 567 -14.61 -26.95 -2.62
N LYS A 568 -15.49 -27.95 -2.53
CA LYS A 568 -16.16 -28.58 -3.70
C LYS A 568 -16.91 -27.54 -4.53
N ARG A 569 -17.75 -26.71 -3.90
CA ARG A 569 -18.50 -25.67 -4.61
C ARG A 569 -17.60 -24.64 -5.30
N MET A 570 -16.50 -24.25 -4.66
CA MET A 570 -15.52 -23.31 -5.25
C MET A 570 -14.84 -23.90 -6.48
N VAL A 571 -14.43 -25.17 -6.43
CA VAL A 571 -13.82 -25.89 -7.56
C VAL A 571 -14.83 -26.12 -8.69
N GLU A 572 -16.06 -26.53 -8.38
CA GLU A 572 -17.13 -26.68 -9.38
C GLU A 572 -17.41 -25.36 -10.10
N LYS A 573 -17.44 -24.24 -9.36
CA LYS A 573 -17.64 -22.89 -9.93
C LYS A 573 -16.51 -22.49 -10.88
N SER A 574 -15.26 -22.89 -10.61
CA SER A 574 -14.13 -22.54 -11.47
C SER A 574 -14.07 -23.34 -12.77
N GLY A 575 -14.79 -24.48 -12.85
CA GLY A 575 -14.79 -25.36 -14.02
C GLY A 575 -13.49 -26.15 -14.20
N LEU A 576 -12.60 -26.14 -13.20
CA LEU A 576 -11.32 -26.85 -13.26
C LEU A 576 -11.48 -28.33 -12.87
N PRO A 577 -10.68 -29.24 -13.46
CA PRO A 577 -10.80 -30.68 -13.24
C PRO A 577 -10.10 -31.14 -11.95
N ILE A 578 -10.36 -30.48 -10.82
CA ILE A 578 -9.78 -30.83 -9.51
C ILE A 578 -10.77 -31.71 -8.73
N ALA A 579 -10.39 -32.94 -8.41
CA ALA A 579 -11.23 -33.83 -7.61
C ALA A 579 -11.00 -33.56 -6.10
N VAL A 580 -12.05 -33.13 -5.38
CA VAL A 580 -11.95 -32.85 -3.93
C VAL A 580 -12.48 -34.03 -3.12
N HIS A 581 -11.60 -34.67 -2.36
CA HIS A 581 -11.88 -35.83 -1.52
C HIS A 581 -11.88 -35.45 -0.04
N LEU A 582 -12.85 -35.95 0.72
CA LEU A 582 -12.93 -35.76 2.17
C LEU A 582 -12.79 -37.15 2.82
N THR A 583 -11.89 -37.31 3.78
CA THR A 583 -11.67 -38.60 4.46
C THR A 583 -11.24 -38.40 5.92
N LEU A 584 -11.50 -39.41 6.74
CA LEU A 584 -10.92 -39.53 8.08
C LEU A 584 -9.74 -40.50 8.12
N ASP A 585 -9.53 -41.25 7.03
CA ASP A 585 -8.37 -42.11 6.85
C ASP A 585 -7.26 -41.33 6.14
N ARG A 586 -6.25 -40.91 6.91
CA ARG A 586 -5.11 -40.19 6.37
C ARG A 586 -4.23 -41.03 5.46
N ARG A 587 -4.18 -42.36 5.63
CA ARG A 587 -3.31 -43.22 4.82
C ARG A 587 -3.80 -43.27 3.37
N GLU A 588 -5.12 -43.32 3.17
CA GLU A 588 -5.72 -43.20 1.83
C GLU A 588 -5.37 -41.86 1.17
N ALA A 589 -5.38 -40.75 1.93
CA ALA A 589 -5.03 -39.43 1.40
C ALA A 589 -3.53 -39.25 1.10
N ILE A 590 -2.65 -39.88 1.89
CA ILE A 590 -1.19 -39.79 1.71
C ILE A 590 -0.74 -40.63 0.52
N LYS A 591 -1.42 -41.74 0.23
CA LYS A 591 -1.01 -42.69 -0.81
C LYS A 591 -0.85 -42.04 -2.18
N GLY A 592 0.39 -42.01 -2.66
CA GLY A 592 0.73 -41.43 -3.96
C GLY A 592 0.68 -39.89 -4.03
N ALA A 593 0.61 -39.20 -2.89
CA ALA A 593 0.64 -37.73 -2.86
C ALA A 593 2.00 -37.17 -3.31
N ASP A 594 1.99 -36.03 -4.02
CA ASP A 594 3.20 -35.27 -4.35
C ASP A 594 3.55 -34.25 -3.25
N PHE A 595 2.52 -33.69 -2.60
CA PHE A 595 2.64 -32.74 -1.51
C PHE A 595 1.69 -33.14 -0.37
N VAL A 596 2.18 -33.10 0.86
CA VAL A 596 1.40 -33.25 2.08
C VAL A 596 1.53 -31.96 2.88
N SER A 597 0.42 -31.32 3.22
CA SER A 597 0.40 -30.10 4.03
C SER A 597 -0.20 -30.40 5.40
N THR A 598 0.46 -29.98 6.48
CA THR A 598 -0.02 -30.18 7.85
C THR A 598 -0.43 -28.86 8.48
N GLN A 599 -1.71 -28.73 8.82
CA GLN A 599 -2.30 -27.54 9.43
C GLN A 599 -3.20 -27.91 10.62
N MET A 600 -2.77 -28.89 11.40
CA MET A 600 -3.58 -29.50 12.46
C MET A 600 -3.35 -28.83 13.83
N ARG A 601 -4.21 -29.17 14.80
CA ARG A 601 -4.08 -28.71 16.19
C ARG A 601 -4.43 -29.84 17.14
N VAL A 602 -3.42 -30.56 17.62
CA VAL A 602 -3.62 -31.63 18.61
C VAL A 602 -4.14 -31.03 19.93
N GLY A 603 -5.29 -31.51 20.38
CA GLY A 603 -6.04 -30.98 21.53
C GLY A 603 -6.96 -29.79 21.23
N MET A 604 -7.11 -29.41 19.96
CA MET A 604 -8.04 -28.37 19.50
C MET A 604 -7.87 -27.03 20.26
N LEU A 605 -8.91 -26.17 20.26
CA LEU A 605 -8.85 -24.87 20.93
C LEU A 605 -8.90 -24.98 22.46
N ASP A 606 -9.39 -26.09 23.00
CA ASP A 606 -9.39 -26.33 24.45
C ASP A 606 -7.99 -26.48 25.01
N ALA A 607 -7.15 -27.29 24.37
CA ALA A 607 -5.75 -27.41 24.78
C ALA A 607 -5.00 -26.08 24.65
N ARG A 608 -5.23 -25.33 23.56
CA ARG A 608 -4.69 -23.97 23.42
C ARG A 608 -5.12 -23.05 24.56
N GLY A 609 -6.39 -23.10 24.97
CA GLY A 609 -6.88 -22.30 26.09
C GLY A 609 -6.13 -22.61 27.39
N ARG A 610 -5.74 -23.87 27.61
CA ARG A 610 -4.90 -24.28 28.75
C ARG A 610 -3.45 -23.83 28.59
N ASP A 611 -2.89 -23.94 27.38
CA ASP A 611 -1.54 -23.45 27.06
C ASP A 611 -1.39 -21.95 27.34
N GLU A 612 -2.46 -21.17 27.12
CA GLU A 612 -2.49 -19.72 27.37
C GLU A 612 -2.82 -19.37 28.83
N SER A 613 -3.64 -20.16 29.54
CA SER A 613 -4.13 -19.79 30.87
C SER A 613 -3.33 -20.35 32.04
N ILE A 614 -2.76 -21.55 31.92
CA ILE A 614 -2.00 -22.17 33.02
C ILE A 614 -0.74 -21.36 33.35
N PRO A 615 0.12 -20.97 32.39
CA PRO A 615 1.34 -20.21 32.71
C PRO A 615 1.08 -18.89 33.43
N LEU A 616 -0.04 -18.21 33.10
CA LEU A 616 -0.41 -16.94 33.71
C LEU A 616 -0.64 -17.05 35.22
N LYS A 617 -1.08 -18.21 35.73
CA LYS A 617 -1.23 -18.46 37.17
C LYS A 617 0.10 -18.39 37.93
N TYR A 618 1.20 -18.63 37.21
CA TYR A 618 2.56 -18.63 37.74
C TYR A 618 3.32 -17.34 37.41
N GLY A 619 2.64 -16.32 36.88
CA GLY A 619 3.29 -15.07 36.45
C GLY A 619 4.21 -15.26 35.24
N VAL A 620 3.90 -16.25 34.39
CA VAL A 620 4.65 -16.56 33.16
C VAL A 620 3.76 -16.31 31.95
N ILE A 621 4.34 -15.79 30.87
CA ILE A 621 3.64 -15.59 29.59
C ILE A 621 2.98 -16.89 29.13
N GLY A 622 1.68 -16.82 28.84
CA GLY A 622 0.90 -17.92 28.28
C GLY A 622 0.61 -17.67 26.80
N GLN A 623 1.29 -18.40 25.91
CA GLN A 623 1.21 -18.16 24.47
C GLN A 623 1.26 -19.47 23.69
N GLU A 624 0.54 -19.53 22.56
CA GLU A 624 0.35 -20.75 21.75
C GLU A 624 1.64 -21.46 21.29
N THR A 625 2.68 -20.69 20.95
CA THR A 625 3.92 -21.14 20.30
C THR A 625 5.18 -20.73 21.03
N THR A 626 5.07 -19.84 22.01
CA THR A 626 6.21 -19.26 22.73
C THR A 626 6.11 -19.61 24.21
N GLY A 627 7.23 -19.96 24.85
CA GLY A 627 7.24 -20.32 26.26
C GLY A 627 6.58 -21.66 26.57
N PRO A 628 6.09 -21.84 27.81
CA PRO A 628 5.54 -23.11 28.27
C PRO A 628 4.35 -23.61 27.42
N GLY A 629 3.49 -22.70 26.95
CA GLY A 629 2.38 -23.06 26.06
C GLY A 629 2.86 -23.61 24.71
N GLY A 630 3.90 -23.00 24.13
CA GLY A 630 4.59 -23.53 22.95
C GLY A 630 5.19 -24.92 23.18
N MET A 631 5.81 -25.15 24.35
CA MET A 631 6.35 -26.46 24.71
C MET A 631 5.26 -27.51 24.73
N MET A 632 4.18 -27.25 25.45
CA MET A 632 3.06 -28.20 25.58
C MET A 632 2.41 -28.50 24.24
N LYS A 633 2.31 -27.50 23.37
CA LYS A 633 1.85 -27.71 22.00
C LYS A 633 2.80 -28.63 21.23
N ALA A 634 4.12 -28.45 21.35
CA ALA A 634 5.11 -29.33 20.72
C ALA A 634 5.04 -30.77 21.26
N LEU A 635 4.94 -30.96 22.58
CA LEU A 635 4.82 -32.28 23.22
C LEU A 635 3.61 -33.07 22.71
N ARG A 636 2.48 -32.39 22.44
CA ARG A 636 1.30 -33.02 21.83
C ARG A 636 1.45 -33.29 20.34
N THR A 637 2.17 -32.42 19.63
CA THR A 637 2.16 -32.37 18.16
C THR A 637 3.21 -33.26 17.53
N ILE A 638 4.44 -33.26 18.05
CA ILE A 638 5.58 -33.96 17.46
C ILE A 638 5.30 -35.47 17.31
N PRO A 639 4.77 -36.20 18.32
CA PRO A 639 4.49 -37.63 18.17
C PRO A 639 3.55 -37.93 16.99
N VAL A 640 2.47 -37.15 16.86
CA VAL A 640 1.48 -37.30 15.78
C VAL A 640 2.08 -36.98 14.41
N LEU A 641 2.97 -35.98 14.32
CA LEU A 641 3.66 -35.68 13.06
C LEU A 641 4.67 -36.75 12.67
N LEU A 642 5.36 -37.37 13.64
CA LEU A 642 6.24 -38.49 13.35
C LEU A 642 5.45 -39.73 12.90
N ASP A 643 4.23 -39.94 13.41
CA ASP A 643 3.30 -40.94 12.84
C ASP A 643 2.94 -40.64 11.38
N ILE A 644 2.60 -39.39 11.07
CA ILE A 644 2.31 -38.96 9.70
C ILE A 644 3.54 -39.14 8.80
N CYS A 645 4.73 -38.84 9.30
CA CYS A 645 5.97 -39.04 8.56
C CYS A 645 6.20 -40.50 8.21
N ARG A 646 5.96 -41.44 9.15
CA ARG A 646 6.04 -42.88 8.87
C ARG A 646 5.09 -43.30 7.75
N ASP A 647 3.86 -42.78 7.77
CA ASP A 647 2.88 -43.04 6.71
C ASP A 647 3.36 -42.47 5.35
N ILE A 648 3.97 -41.28 5.33
CA ILE A 648 4.54 -40.67 4.11
C ILE A 648 5.71 -41.51 3.59
N GLU A 649 6.64 -41.91 4.43
CA GLU A 649 7.80 -42.74 4.04
C GLU A 649 7.35 -44.06 3.39
N GLU A 650 6.26 -44.65 3.89
CA GLU A 650 5.70 -45.89 3.35
C GLU A 650 4.91 -45.66 2.05
N LEU A 651 4.01 -44.66 2.03
CA LEU A 651 2.94 -44.55 1.04
C LEU A 651 3.22 -43.50 -0.06
N ALA A 652 4.09 -42.53 0.21
CA ALA A 652 4.48 -41.47 -0.72
C ALA A 652 5.91 -40.96 -0.43
N PRO A 653 6.95 -41.81 -0.56
CA PRO A 653 8.33 -41.49 -0.15
C PRO A 653 8.94 -40.31 -0.91
N ASN A 654 8.36 -39.91 -2.05
CA ASN A 654 8.84 -38.79 -2.84
C ASN A 654 8.18 -37.45 -2.47
N ALA A 655 7.10 -37.48 -1.68
CA ALA A 655 6.30 -36.32 -1.35
C ALA A 655 7.08 -35.27 -0.57
N TRP A 656 6.72 -34.01 -0.77
CA TRP A 656 7.13 -32.91 0.11
C TRP A 656 6.13 -32.73 1.24
N LEU A 657 6.62 -32.70 2.47
CA LEU A 657 5.86 -32.29 3.64
C LEU A 657 6.03 -30.79 3.89
N LEU A 658 4.94 -30.05 3.72
CA LEU A 658 4.87 -28.60 3.96
C LEU A 658 4.20 -28.35 5.32
N ASN A 659 5.01 -28.07 6.33
CA ASN A 659 4.52 -27.97 7.70
C ASN A 659 4.10 -26.54 8.07
N PHE A 660 2.81 -26.36 8.34
CA PHE A 660 2.22 -25.17 8.96
C PHE A 660 1.85 -25.40 10.42
N THR A 661 1.96 -26.64 10.88
CA THR A 661 1.57 -27.01 12.22
C THR A 661 2.60 -26.45 13.19
N ASN A 662 2.14 -25.48 13.96
CA ASN A 662 2.94 -24.83 14.97
C ASN A 662 3.16 -25.72 16.21
N PRO A 663 4.27 -25.55 16.95
CA PRO A 663 5.35 -24.58 16.72
C PRO A 663 6.27 -25.04 15.57
N ALA A 664 6.29 -24.29 14.47
CA ALA A 664 6.76 -24.81 13.19
C ALA A 664 8.27 -25.09 13.18
N GLY A 665 9.06 -24.28 13.90
CA GLY A 665 10.50 -24.50 14.07
C GLY A 665 10.81 -25.84 14.77
N MET A 666 10.27 -26.05 15.98
CA MET A 666 10.44 -27.30 16.73
C MET A 666 9.95 -28.54 15.98
N VAL A 667 8.80 -28.41 15.33
CA VAL A 667 8.23 -29.49 14.52
C VAL A 667 9.14 -29.84 13.34
N THR A 668 9.61 -28.83 12.61
CA THR A 668 10.49 -29.05 11.45
C THR A 668 11.79 -29.71 11.89
N GLU A 669 12.37 -29.24 13.00
CA GLU A 669 13.58 -29.84 13.58
C GLU A 669 13.36 -31.30 14.01
N ALA A 670 12.23 -31.60 14.65
CA ALA A 670 11.91 -32.98 15.02
C ALA A 670 11.79 -33.89 13.80
N ILE A 671 11.17 -33.42 12.71
CA ILE A 671 11.06 -34.18 11.46
C ILE A 671 12.45 -34.39 10.86
N LEU A 672 13.27 -33.35 10.76
CA LEU A 672 14.65 -33.44 10.25
C LEU A 672 15.52 -34.41 11.05
N LYS A 673 15.29 -34.52 12.37
CA LYS A 673 16.06 -35.38 13.27
C LYS A 673 15.59 -36.84 13.29
N TYR A 674 14.29 -37.08 13.15
CA TYR A 674 13.67 -38.39 13.41
C TYR A 674 12.95 -39.03 12.20
N SER A 675 13.03 -38.42 11.02
CA SER A 675 12.36 -38.88 9.79
C SER A 675 13.22 -38.57 8.55
N ASN A 676 13.01 -39.31 7.47
CA ASN A 676 13.63 -39.06 6.16
C ASN A 676 12.72 -38.29 5.20
N VAL A 677 11.53 -37.89 5.64
CA VAL A 677 10.58 -37.11 4.83
C VAL A 677 11.19 -35.77 4.46
N LYS A 678 11.05 -35.40 3.18
CA LYS A 678 11.44 -34.07 2.68
C LYS A 678 10.51 -33.02 3.28
N SER A 679 10.96 -32.32 4.32
CA SER A 679 10.11 -31.41 5.09
C SER A 679 10.61 -29.96 5.01
N ILE A 680 9.65 -29.04 4.90
CA ILE A 680 9.88 -27.59 4.95
C ILE A 680 8.84 -26.98 5.89
N GLY A 681 9.27 -26.21 6.87
CA GLY A 681 8.34 -25.47 7.72
C GLY A 681 8.06 -24.07 7.19
N LEU A 682 6.82 -23.59 7.37
CA LEU A 682 6.39 -22.28 6.92
C LEU A 682 5.88 -21.41 8.08
N CYS A 683 6.09 -20.10 7.94
CA CYS A 683 5.57 -19.07 8.80
C CYS A 683 4.92 -17.97 7.95
N ASN A 684 3.88 -17.32 8.48
CA ASN A 684 3.28 -16.16 7.81
C ASN A 684 3.94 -14.82 8.18
N ALA A 685 4.79 -14.76 9.20
CA ALA A 685 5.45 -13.52 9.60
C ALA A 685 6.33 -12.91 8.49
N PRO A 686 7.08 -13.70 7.70
CA PRO A 686 7.85 -13.16 6.57
C PRO A 686 6.97 -12.59 5.45
N ILE A 687 5.97 -13.35 4.95
CA ILE A 687 5.06 -12.86 3.89
C ILE A 687 4.25 -11.64 4.38
N GLY A 688 3.92 -11.58 5.67
CA GLY A 688 3.28 -10.41 6.27
C GLY A 688 4.16 -9.16 6.20
N LEU A 689 5.46 -9.28 6.45
CA LEU A 689 6.40 -8.18 6.27
C LEU A 689 6.49 -7.75 4.81
N ILE A 690 6.65 -8.69 3.88
CA ILE A 690 6.77 -8.38 2.45
C ILE A 690 5.53 -7.64 1.95
N LYS A 691 4.31 -8.10 2.30
CA LYS A 691 3.07 -7.41 1.91
C LYS A 691 2.94 -6.03 2.55
N GLN A 692 3.34 -5.87 3.82
CA GLN A 692 3.34 -4.56 4.47
C GLN A 692 4.31 -3.60 3.79
N THR A 693 5.53 -4.06 3.47
CA THR A 693 6.54 -3.27 2.76
C THR A 693 6.05 -2.92 1.35
N SER A 694 5.45 -3.87 0.64
CA SER A 694 4.81 -3.66 -0.68
C SER A 694 3.75 -2.56 -0.62
N ALA A 695 2.82 -2.65 0.35
CA ALA A 695 1.79 -1.64 0.54
C ALA A 695 2.36 -0.27 0.93
N LYS A 696 3.40 -0.24 1.79
CA LYS A 696 4.05 1.00 2.24
C LYS A 696 4.74 1.74 1.10
N TYR A 697 5.42 1.01 0.22
CA TYR A 697 6.22 1.61 -0.84
C TYR A 697 5.54 1.61 -2.21
N GLY A 698 4.37 0.97 -2.35
CA GLY A 698 3.64 0.87 -3.61
C GLY A 698 4.41 0.07 -4.67
N VAL A 699 5.09 -1.01 -4.24
CA VAL A 699 5.95 -1.87 -5.09
C VAL A 699 5.47 -3.31 -5.05
N GLU A 700 5.86 -4.11 -6.04
CA GLU A 700 5.55 -5.54 -6.05
C GLU A 700 6.43 -6.31 -5.06
N ALA A 701 5.98 -7.51 -4.66
CA ALA A 701 6.74 -8.36 -3.74
C ALA A 701 8.14 -8.73 -4.29
N ASP A 702 8.26 -8.92 -5.60
CA ASP A 702 9.52 -9.27 -6.29
C ASP A 702 10.55 -8.13 -6.26
N ASP A 703 10.12 -6.89 -6.02
CA ASP A 703 10.98 -5.72 -5.89
C ASP A 703 11.51 -5.52 -4.45
N ILE A 704 11.12 -6.40 -3.53
CA ILE A 704 11.47 -6.34 -2.12
C ILE A 704 12.40 -7.50 -1.76
N TYR A 705 13.54 -7.17 -1.19
CA TYR A 705 14.40 -8.15 -0.54
C TYR A 705 14.50 -7.83 0.95
N ALA A 706 14.07 -8.75 1.81
CA ALA A 706 14.28 -8.63 3.26
C ALA A 706 15.11 -9.81 3.74
N GLU A 707 16.24 -9.55 4.42
CA GLU A 707 17.08 -10.60 4.99
C GLU A 707 16.56 -11.01 6.37
N PHE A 708 16.03 -12.22 6.48
CA PHE A 708 15.54 -12.80 7.73
C PHE A 708 16.61 -13.68 8.38
N VAL A 709 16.81 -13.48 9.68
CA VAL A 709 17.82 -14.16 10.49
C VAL A 709 17.20 -14.64 11.81
N GLY A 710 17.21 -15.95 12.05
CA GLY A 710 16.87 -16.50 13.36
C GLY A 710 16.14 -17.83 13.28
N LEU A 711 15.13 -17.99 14.13
CA LEU A 711 14.28 -19.18 14.24
C LEU A 711 12.82 -18.80 13.95
N ASN A 712 11.95 -19.79 13.78
CA ASN A 712 10.52 -19.56 13.67
C ASN A 712 9.98 -18.75 14.87
N HIS A 713 9.24 -17.67 14.60
CA HIS A 713 8.73 -16.74 15.64
C HIS A 713 9.82 -16.11 16.53
N LEU A 714 11.08 -16.20 16.12
CA LEU A 714 12.23 -15.63 16.82
C LEU A 714 13.29 -15.21 15.79
N HIS A 715 12.90 -14.33 14.88
CA HIS A 715 13.77 -13.79 13.84
C HIS A 715 13.88 -12.27 13.90
N TRP A 716 14.94 -11.78 13.26
CA TRP A 716 15.22 -10.37 13.02
C TRP A 716 15.37 -10.16 11.53
N ILE A 717 15.03 -8.96 11.09
CA ILE A 717 15.25 -8.51 9.72
C ILE A 717 16.44 -7.54 9.73
N THR A 718 17.52 -7.92 9.06
CA THR A 718 18.82 -7.24 9.10
C THR A 718 19.11 -6.38 7.88
N ARG A 719 18.27 -6.47 6.85
CA ARG A 719 18.32 -5.69 5.63
C ARG A 719 16.94 -5.67 5.00
N ILE A 720 16.51 -4.53 4.47
CA ILE A 720 15.27 -4.40 3.71
C ILE A 720 15.57 -3.53 2.51
N ASP A 721 15.69 -4.12 1.33
CA ASP A 721 15.84 -3.39 0.09
C ASP A 721 14.49 -3.29 -0.63
N VAL A 722 14.18 -2.11 -1.13
CA VAL A 722 13.03 -1.84 -2.01
C VAL A 722 13.55 -1.23 -3.29
N ASN A 723 13.33 -1.90 -4.43
CA ASN A 723 13.92 -1.52 -5.73
C ASN A 723 15.45 -1.37 -5.68
N GLY A 724 16.12 -2.16 -4.83
CA GLY A 724 17.57 -2.11 -4.63
C GLY A 724 18.08 -0.94 -3.77
N GLU A 725 17.19 -0.15 -3.15
CA GLU A 725 17.54 0.84 -2.13
C GLU A 725 17.30 0.28 -0.72
N ASP A 726 18.28 0.42 0.18
CA ASP A 726 18.12 0.01 1.59
C ASP A 726 17.16 0.95 2.33
N LYS A 727 16.13 0.36 2.94
CA LYS A 727 15.05 1.02 3.70
C LYS A 727 15.04 0.63 5.17
N LEU A 728 16.02 -0.14 5.67
CA LEU A 728 15.99 -0.63 7.05
C LEU A 728 15.87 0.52 8.07
N ASP A 729 16.70 1.56 7.96
CA ASP A 729 16.66 2.70 8.89
C ASP A 729 15.32 3.45 8.87
N GLU A 730 14.69 3.56 7.69
CA GLU A 730 13.37 4.17 7.52
C GLU A 730 12.28 3.31 8.20
N MET A 731 12.40 1.98 8.12
CA MET A 731 11.48 1.07 8.79
C MET A 731 11.70 1.02 10.31
N LEU A 732 12.92 1.20 10.79
CA LEU A 732 13.20 1.31 12.24
C LEU A 732 12.64 2.60 12.85
N ALA A 733 12.45 3.66 12.06
CA ALA A 733 11.83 4.90 12.50
C ALA A 733 10.30 4.81 12.66
N ASP A 734 9.67 3.79 12.08
CA ASP A 734 8.22 3.59 12.09
C ASP A 734 7.82 2.49 13.09
N THR A 735 7.62 2.88 14.34
CA THR A 735 7.43 1.96 15.49
C THR A 735 6.05 1.32 15.58
N ALA A 736 5.10 1.73 14.73
CA ALA A 736 3.70 1.31 14.78
C ALA A 736 3.34 0.25 13.72
N SER A 737 4.11 0.11 12.64
CA SER A 737 3.62 -0.55 11.43
C SER A 737 3.74 -2.07 11.41
N TYR A 738 4.68 -2.70 12.12
CA TYR A 738 4.88 -4.17 12.10
C TYR A 738 4.18 -4.91 13.26
N SER A 739 2.99 -5.47 13.01
CA SER A 739 2.19 -6.20 14.01
C SER A 739 1.33 -7.33 13.41
N ALA A 740 0.78 -8.21 14.26
CA ALA A 740 -0.14 -9.27 13.84
C ALA A 740 -1.28 -9.45 14.86
N LYS A 741 -2.47 -9.89 14.40
CA LYS A 741 -3.70 -10.00 15.24
C LYS A 741 -3.60 -10.94 16.45
N ASN A 742 -2.60 -11.83 16.48
CA ASN A 742 -2.37 -12.81 17.53
C ASN A 742 -1.29 -12.37 18.53
N VAL A 743 -0.72 -11.18 18.38
CA VAL A 743 0.23 -10.57 19.31
C VAL A 743 -0.27 -9.18 19.70
N PRO A 744 -0.13 -8.77 20.97
CA PRO A 744 -0.45 -7.43 21.42
C PRO A 744 0.05 -6.27 20.53
N ALA A 745 -0.79 -5.25 20.37
CA ALA A 745 -0.57 -4.11 19.48
C ALA A 745 0.29 -2.98 20.12
N ARG A 746 1.15 -3.31 21.07
CA ARG A 746 2.01 -2.32 21.75
C ARG A 746 3.18 -1.90 20.85
N GLU A 747 3.45 -0.60 20.77
CA GLU A 747 4.53 -0.06 19.95
C GLU A 747 5.92 -0.37 20.52
N TRP A 748 6.92 -0.45 19.63
CA TRP A 748 8.32 -0.61 20.03
C TRP A 748 8.90 0.71 20.55
N ASN A 749 9.87 0.61 21.47
CA ASN A 749 10.66 1.77 21.85
C ASN A 749 11.63 2.14 20.68
N PRO A 750 11.57 3.38 20.14
CA PRO A 750 12.40 3.78 19.00
C PRO A 750 13.91 3.72 19.28
N GLU A 751 14.35 4.09 20.48
CA GLU A 751 15.76 4.07 20.88
C GLU A 751 16.28 2.63 20.92
N PHE A 752 15.46 1.69 21.42
CA PHE A 752 15.78 0.27 21.38
C PHE A 752 15.94 -0.24 19.94
N LEU A 753 14.97 0.03 19.06
CA LEU A 753 15.03 -0.40 17.65
C LEU A 753 16.25 0.15 16.91
N GLN A 754 16.52 1.45 17.08
CA GLN A 754 17.71 2.08 16.50
C GLN A 754 19.01 1.46 17.01
N SER A 755 19.09 1.14 18.31
CA SER A 755 20.28 0.48 18.89
C SER A 755 20.47 -0.97 18.44
N LEU A 756 19.39 -1.66 18.09
CA LEU A 756 19.41 -3.06 17.67
C LEU A 756 19.93 -3.22 16.23
N HIS A 757 19.77 -2.19 15.40
CA HIS A 757 20.10 -2.19 13.96
C HIS A 757 19.54 -3.40 13.20
N ALA A 758 18.33 -3.83 13.60
CA ALA A 758 17.57 -4.89 13.00
C ALA A 758 16.11 -4.77 13.45
N LEU A 759 15.15 -5.06 12.57
CA LEU A 759 13.74 -5.04 12.89
C LEU A 759 13.35 -6.40 13.50
N PRO A 760 12.94 -6.48 14.78
CA PRO A 760 12.55 -7.73 15.40
C PRO A 760 11.18 -8.22 14.93
N SER A 761 11.01 -9.54 14.81
CA SER A 761 9.69 -10.19 14.67
C SER A 761 8.72 -9.66 15.73
N TYR A 762 7.43 -9.49 15.40
CA TYR A 762 6.44 -9.06 16.39
C TYR A 762 6.33 -10.03 17.59
N TYR A 763 6.71 -11.31 17.44
CA TYR A 763 6.82 -12.26 18.56
C TYR A 763 7.91 -11.91 19.58
N LEU A 764 8.94 -11.15 19.20
CA LEU A 764 10.00 -10.77 20.12
C LEU A 764 9.53 -9.80 21.22
N LYS A 765 8.31 -9.24 21.12
CA LYS A 765 7.67 -8.49 22.21
C LYS A 765 7.50 -9.34 23.47
N TYR A 766 7.25 -10.64 23.33
CA TYR A 766 7.17 -11.54 24.50
C TYR A 766 8.47 -11.62 25.29
N PHE A 767 9.61 -11.31 24.67
CA PHE A 767 10.94 -11.37 25.29
C PHE A 767 11.41 -9.97 25.72
N TYR A 768 11.35 -8.99 24.82
CA TYR A 768 11.84 -7.63 25.08
C TYR A 768 10.86 -6.77 25.88
N MET A 769 9.60 -7.16 25.97
CA MET A 769 8.53 -6.43 26.67
C MET A 769 7.74 -7.38 27.58
N THR A 770 8.44 -8.34 28.20
CA THR A 770 7.83 -9.48 28.92
C THR A 770 6.81 -9.03 29.98
N ASP A 771 7.15 -8.03 30.78
CA ASP A 771 6.30 -7.48 31.84
C ASP A 771 5.00 -6.87 31.28
N ALA A 772 5.14 -6.02 30.27
CA ALA A 772 4.05 -5.38 29.54
C ALA A 772 3.11 -6.41 28.88
N MET A 773 3.67 -7.45 28.27
CA MET A 773 2.87 -8.51 27.63
C MET A 773 2.15 -9.36 28.66
N LEU A 774 2.76 -9.63 29.81
CA LEU A 774 2.16 -10.41 30.89
C LEU A 774 0.98 -9.65 31.52
N GLU A 775 1.15 -8.36 31.78
CA GLU A 775 0.09 -7.47 32.28
C GLU A 775 -1.14 -7.50 31.36
N GLU A 776 -0.95 -7.29 30.06
CA GLU A 776 -2.05 -7.30 29.08
C GLU A 776 -2.75 -8.67 28.98
N GLN A 777 -2.00 -9.77 29.08
CA GLN A 777 -2.57 -11.12 29.09
C GLN A 777 -3.42 -11.39 30.34
N LEU A 778 -2.97 -10.92 31.50
CA LEU A 778 -3.71 -11.02 32.76
C LEU A 778 -4.99 -10.18 32.73
N GLU A 779 -4.94 -8.96 32.18
CA GLU A 779 -6.11 -8.09 32.00
C GLU A 779 -7.13 -8.69 31.01
N SER A 780 -6.65 -9.24 29.89
CA SER A 780 -7.51 -9.87 28.88
C SER A 780 -8.26 -11.08 29.45
N LEU A 781 -7.59 -11.88 30.28
CA LEU A 781 -8.19 -13.04 30.95
C LEU A 781 -9.34 -12.64 31.89
N GLN A 782 -9.28 -11.44 32.50
CA GLN A 782 -10.33 -10.93 33.39
C GLN A 782 -11.53 -10.34 32.64
N THR A 783 -11.33 -9.79 31.44
CA THR A 783 -12.32 -8.93 30.75
C THR A 783 -13.02 -9.59 29.56
N GLY A 784 -12.34 -10.47 28.81
CA GLY A 784 -12.85 -10.94 27.52
C GLY A 784 -12.55 -12.41 27.18
N GLY A 785 -11.85 -13.11 28.09
CA GLY A 785 -11.37 -14.48 27.86
C GLY A 785 -9.99 -14.52 27.19
N ASN A 786 -9.37 -15.69 27.15
CA ASN A 786 -8.10 -15.85 26.42
C ASN A 786 -8.30 -15.82 24.89
N ARG A 787 -7.20 -15.78 24.13
CA ARG A 787 -7.27 -15.69 22.66
C ARG A 787 -7.95 -16.93 22.05
N ALA A 788 -7.79 -18.10 22.65
CA ALA A 788 -8.48 -19.31 22.21
C ALA A 788 -10.01 -19.15 22.24
N GLU A 789 -10.58 -18.52 23.27
CA GLU A 789 -12.02 -18.26 23.39
C GLU A 789 -12.53 -17.27 22.33
N VAL A 790 -11.76 -16.22 22.04
CA VAL A 790 -12.06 -15.30 20.92
C VAL A 790 -12.11 -16.06 19.60
N VAL A 791 -11.13 -16.94 19.34
CA VAL A 791 -11.06 -17.74 18.11
C VAL A 791 -12.23 -18.72 18.01
N LYS A 792 -12.68 -19.33 19.11
CA LYS A 792 -13.87 -20.21 19.11
C LYS A 792 -15.11 -19.47 18.61
N ARG A 793 -15.37 -18.26 19.12
CA ARG A 793 -16.52 -17.45 18.67
C ARG A 793 -16.47 -17.15 17.18
N VAL A 794 -15.29 -16.75 16.68
CA VAL A 794 -15.07 -16.48 15.25
C VAL A 794 -15.27 -17.74 14.40
N GLU A 795 -14.82 -18.91 14.86
CA GLU A 795 -15.06 -20.19 14.17
C GLU A 795 -16.54 -20.54 14.07
N GLU A 796 -17.31 -20.35 15.14
CA GLU A 796 -18.75 -20.63 15.14
C GLU A 796 -19.52 -19.75 14.15
N GLU A 797 -19.16 -18.47 14.03
CA GLU A 797 -19.74 -17.55 13.06
C GLU A 797 -19.36 -17.94 11.62
N LEU A 798 -18.10 -18.33 11.39
CA LEU A 798 -17.63 -18.78 10.08
C LEU A 798 -18.32 -20.07 9.61
N PHE A 799 -18.54 -21.04 10.50
CA PHE A 799 -19.22 -22.29 10.12
C PHE A 799 -20.69 -22.08 9.75
N LYS A 800 -21.36 -21.06 10.31
CA LYS A 800 -22.71 -20.69 9.87
C LYS A 800 -22.70 -20.17 8.43
N LEU A 801 -21.69 -19.36 8.07
CA LEU A 801 -21.53 -18.85 6.70
C LEU A 801 -21.19 -19.97 5.71
N TYR A 802 -20.28 -20.87 6.07
CA TYR A 802 -19.85 -21.96 5.18
C TYR A 802 -20.94 -23.00 4.90
N ASN A 803 -21.93 -23.10 5.80
CA ASN A 803 -23.10 -23.95 5.62
C ASN A 803 -24.13 -23.39 4.63
N ASP A 804 -23.99 -22.14 4.18
CA ASP A 804 -24.84 -21.59 3.14
C ASP A 804 -24.54 -22.29 1.79
N PRO A 805 -25.53 -23.01 1.20
CA PRO A 805 -25.34 -23.70 -0.08
C PRO A 805 -25.12 -22.74 -1.26
N GLU A 806 -25.57 -21.48 -1.16
CA GLU A 806 -25.38 -20.48 -2.21
C GLU A 806 -24.01 -19.80 -2.13
N LEU A 807 -23.31 -19.92 -1.00
CA LEU A 807 -21.96 -19.42 -0.87
C LEU A 807 -20.99 -20.28 -1.69
N LYS A 808 -20.45 -19.67 -2.75
CA LYS A 808 -19.45 -20.25 -3.66
C LYS A 808 -18.14 -19.46 -3.68
N ASP A 809 -18.03 -18.44 -2.85
CA ASP A 809 -16.90 -17.51 -2.75
C ASP A 809 -16.40 -17.43 -1.30
N LYS A 810 -15.17 -16.94 -1.11
CA LYS A 810 -14.55 -16.78 0.21
C LYS A 810 -15.32 -15.75 1.07
N PRO A 811 -15.71 -16.11 2.32
CA PRO A 811 -16.21 -15.13 3.27
C PRO A 811 -15.10 -14.25 3.85
N LYS A 812 -15.33 -12.95 3.84
CA LYS A 812 -14.40 -11.93 4.35
C LYS A 812 -14.07 -12.09 5.84
N GLN A 813 -14.97 -12.67 6.63
CA GLN A 813 -14.77 -12.96 8.05
C GLN A 813 -13.55 -13.88 8.32
N LEU A 814 -13.08 -14.63 7.32
CA LEU A 814 -11.93 -15.53 7.46
C LEU A 814 -10.62 -14.78 7.77
N GLU A 815 -10.52 -13.52 7.34
CA GLU A 815 -9.36 -12.64 7.57
C GLU A 815 -9.24 -12.16 9.02
N GLN A 816 -10.25 -12.42 9.86
CA GLN A 816 -10.22 -12.12 11.29
C GLN A 816 -9.43 -13.16 12.08
N ARG A 817 -9.12 -14.33 11.50
CA ARG A 817 -8.22 -15.31 12.09
C ARG A 817 -6.78 -14.79 11.95
N GLY A 818 -5.99 -14.85 13.02
CA GLY A 818 -4.60 -14.35 13.09
C GLY A 818 -3.57 -15.16 12.27
N GLY A 819 -3.96 -15.62 11.08
CA GLY A 819 -3.16 -16.46 10.17
C GLY A 819 -3.39 -16.10 8.71
N ALA A 820 -3.54 -14.80 8.41
CA ALA A 820 -3.60 -14.32 7.04
C ALA A 820 -2.34 -14.74 6.25
N PHE A 821 -2.51 -14.97 4.94
CA PHE A 821 -1.46 -15.27 3.95
C PHE A 821 -0.74 -16.63 4.07
N TYR A 822 -1.07 -17.48 5.05
CA TYR A 822 -0.48 -18.83 5.15
C TYR A 822 -0.75 -19.69 3.90
N SER A 823 -1.98 -19.64 3.37
CA SER A 823 -2.36 -20.39 2.18
C SER A 823 -1.62 -19.93 0.92
N GLU A 824 -1.33 -18.63 0.82
CA GLU A 824 -0.58 -18.05 -0.30
C GLU A 824 0.89 -18.49 -0.26
N ALA A 825 1.54 -18.38 0.91
CA ALA A 825 2.90 -18.89 1.11
C ALA A 825 3.01 -20.39 0.77
N ALA A 826 1.99 -21.17 1.14
CA ALA A 826 1.92 -22.60 0.80
C ALA A 826 1.89 -22.87 -0.70
N VAL A 827 0.97 -22.20 -1.41
CA VAL A 827 0.77 -22.41 -2.85
C VAL A 827 1.97 -21.90 -3.64
N ASN A 828 2.56 -20.77 -3.23
CA ASN A 828 3.79 -20.24 -3.84
C ASN A 828 4.96 -21.22 -3.66
N LEU A 829 5.12 -21.81 -2.48
CA LEU A 829 6.14 -22.84 -2.26
C LEU A 829 5.89 -24.10 -3.10
N MET A 830 4.65 -24.60 -3.16
CA MET A 830 4.30 -25.75 -4.00
C MET A 830 4.57 -25.49 -5.49
N ARG A 831 4.17 -24.33 -6.01
CA ARG A 831 4.47 -23.88 -7.38
C ARG A 831 5.97 -23.88 -7.64
N SER A 832 6.74 -23.36 -6.69
CA SER A 832 8.18 -23.19 -6.84
C SER A 832 8.93 -24.51 -6.79
N LEU A 833 8.53 -25.42 -5.90
CA LEU A 833 9.05 -26.79 -5.86
C LEU A 833 8.65 -27.59 -7.12
N TYR A 834 7.44 -27.39 -7.64
CA TYR A 834 6.96 -28.09 -8.83
C TYR A 834 7.67 -27.61 -10.12
N ASN A 835 7.78 -26.29 -10.28
CA ASN A 835 8.30 -25.65 -11.51
C ASN A 835 9.80 -25.40 -11.48
N GLY A 836 10.43 -25.27 -10.29
CA GLY A 836 11.83 -24.90 -10.15
C GLY A 836 12.10 -23.44 -10.53
N THR A 837 11.29 -22.53 -10.00
CA THR A 837 11.31 -21.08 -10.30
C THR A 837 12.55 -20.36 -9.79
N ASN A 838 13.23 -20.90 -8.77
CA ASN A 838 14.41 -20.28 -8.13
C ASN A 838 14.14 -18.89 -7.54
N ASP A 839 12.89 -18.62 -7.17
CA ASP A 839 12.49 -17.46 -6.38
C ASP A 839 12.98 -17.60 -4.93
N ILE A 840 12.99 -16.47 -4.22
CA ILE A 840 13.47 -16.40 -2.83
C ILE A 840 12.26 -16.45 -1.89
N GLN A 841 12.26 -17.43 -0.98
CA GLN A 841 11.24 -17.55 0.06
C GLN A 841 11.90 -17.75 1.43
N THR A 842 11.31 -17.18 2.47
CA THR A 842 11.77 -17.38 3.85
C THR A 842 11.14 -18.64 4.44
N LEU A 843 11.96 -19.62 4.79
CA LEU A 843 11.53 -20.98 5.13
C LEU A 843 12.23 -21.48 6.39
N ASN A 844 11.60 -22.47 7.04
CA ASN A 844 12.25 -23.25 8.10
C ASN A 844 12.94 -24.47 7.51
N VAL A 845 14.26 -24.52 7.67
CA VAL A 845 15.17 -25.48 7.02
C VAL A 845 16.31 -25.85 7.97
N ALA A 846 17.02 -26.94 7.67
CA ALA A 846 18.21 -27.33 8.41
C ALA A 846 19.31 -26.27 8.28
N ASN A 847 20.03 -26.00 9.37
CA ASN A 847 21.03 -24.96 9.46
C ASN A 847 22.20 -25.12 8.49
N GLN A 848 22.78 -26.33 8.39
CA GLN A 848 23.88 -26.64 7.46
C GLN A 848 24.98 -25.56 7.38
N GLY A 849 25.43 -25.07 8.55
CA GLY A 849 26.48 -24.05 8.65
C GLY A 849 26.09 -22.61 8.32
N ILE A 850 24.80 -22.29 8.13
CA ILE A 850 24.33 -20.91 7.85
C ILE A 850 24.46 -20.02 9.10
N ILE A 851 24.07 -20.53 10.26
CA ILE A 851 24.28 -19.92 11.58
C ILE A 851 25.37 -20.73 12.29
N ASP A 852 26.57 -20.17 12.34
CA ASP A 852 27.81 -20.86 12.74
C ASP A 852 27.87 -21.35 14.19
N PHE A 853 27.12 -20.70 15.09
CA PHE A 853 27.02 -21.09 16.50
C PHE A 853 25.87 -22.08 16.78
N LEU A 854 25.14 -22.52 15.76
CA LEU A 854 24.10 -23.53 15.88
C LEU A 854 24.54 -24.86 15.24
N PRO A 855 24.04 -26.01 15.73
CA PRO A 855 24.24 -27.31 15.08
C PRO A 855 23.72 -27.34 13.63
N ASP A 856 24.31 -28.16 12.77
CA ASP A 856 23.89 -28.28 11.36
C ASP A 856 22.45 -28.81 11.18
N ASP A 857 21.98 -29.61 12.14
CA ASP A 857 20.64 -30.21 12.16
C ASP A 857 19.57 -29.30 12.78
N ALA A 858 19.96 -28.14 13.33
CA ALA A 858 19.02 -27.19 13.91
C ALA A 858 18.10 -26.59 12.83
N SER A 859 16.80 -26.47 13.11
CA SER A 859 15.88 -25.74 12.23
C SER A 859 16.07 -24.24 12.41
N ILE A 860 16.34 -23.52 11.33
CA ILE A 860 16.49 -22.07 11.27
C ILE A 860 15.45 -21.46 10.31
N GLU A 861 15.11 -20.19 10.48
CA GLU A 861 14.19 -19.47 9.58
C GLU A 861 14.98 -18.40 8.81
N VAL A 862 15.24 -18.68 7.53
CA VAL A 862 16.10 -17.86 6.67
C VAL A 862 15.59 -17.86 5.22
N ASN A 863 16.10 -16.92 4.43
CA ASN A 863 15.82 -16.87 2.99
C ASN A 863 16.44 -18.06 2.28
N CYS A 864 15.69 -18.66 1.37
CA CYS A 864 16.10 -19.80 0.58
C CYS A 864 15.77 -19.55 -0.89
N VAL A 865 16.65 -19.96 -1.79
CA VAL A 865 16.32 -20.12 -3.21
C VAL A 865 15.55 -21.42 -3.37
N VAL A 866 14.30 -21.37 -3.83
CA VAL A 866 13.46 -22.56 -3.97
C VAL A 866 13.68 -23.20 -5.33
N THR A 867 14.40 -24.31 -5.33
CA THR A 867 14.66 -25.11 -6.53
C THR A 867 13.70 -26.29 -6.62
N LYS A 868 13.65 -26.94 -7.78
CA LYS A 868 12.87 -28.18 -7.97
C LYS A 868 13.32 -29.34 -7.05
N THR A 869 14.56 -29.30 -6.59
CA THR A 869 15.14 -30.30 -5.68
C THR A 869 14.99 -29.94 -4.20
N GLY A 870 14.47 -28.75 -3.90
CA GLY A 870 14.30 -28.26 -2.54
C GLY A 870 14.88 -26.85 -2.32
N PRO A 871 14.66 -26.29 -1.13
CA PRO A 871 15.19 -24.98 -0.77
C PRO A 871 16.71 -25.03 -0.55
N LEU A 872 17.41 -24.04 -1.07
CA LEU A 872 18.84 -23.79 -0.82
C LEU A 872 18.96 -22.55 0.09
N PRO A 873 19.34 -22.73 1.37
CA PRO A 873 19.50 -21.61 2.30
C PRO A 873 20.54 -20.61 1.80
N LEU A 874 20.20 -19.31 1.86
CA LEU A 874 21.12 -18.23 1.51
C LEU A 874 22.04 -17.89 2.67
N GLN A 875 23.30 -17.60 2.34
CA GLN A 875 24.28 -17.10 3.31
C GLN A 875 23.83 -15.75 3.86
N LEU A 876 23.91 -15.59 5.18
CA LEU A 876 23.52 -14.37 5.87
C LEU A 876 24.61 -13.31 5.72
N THR A 877 24.21 -12.06 5.44
CA THR A 877 25.17 -10.95 5.40
C THR A 877 25.54 -10.48 6.82
N LYS A 878 24.59 -10.53 7.76
CA LYS A 878 24.80 -10.08 9.14
C LYS A 878 23.92 -10.86 10.11
N ILE A 879 24.49 -11.29 11.24
CA ILE A 879 23.72 -11.74 12.41
C ILE A 879 23.86 -10.65 13.48
N PRO A 880 22.77 -10.09 14.04
CA PRO A 880 22.87 -9.09 15.10
C PRO A 880 23.57 -9.70 16.33
N PRO A 881 24.70 -9.16 16.80
CA PRO A 881 25.41 -9.74 17.95
C PRO A 881 24.55 -9.84 19.21
N MET A 882 23.63 -8.88 19.38
CA MET A 882 22.68 -8.83 20.51
C MET A 882 21.60 -9.93 20.44
N ALA A 883 21.35 -10.50 19.26
CA ALA A 883 20.37 -11.57 19.06
C ALA A 883 20.94 -12.97 19.38
N VAL A 884 22.26 -13.16 19.25
CA VAL A 884 22.94 -14.46 19.37
C VAL A 884 22.59 -15.18 20.68
N GLY A 885 22.66 -14.48 21.80
CA GLY A 885 22.38 -15.08 23.12
C GLY A 885 20.94 -15.59 23.24
N LEU A 886 19.97 -14.84 22.69
CA LEU A 886 18.57 -15.23 22.72
C LEU A 886 18.28 -16.40 21.77
N ILE A 887 18.84 -16.37 20.55
CA ILE A 887 18.73 -17.47 19.57
C ILE A 887 19.25 -18.77 20.19
N HIS A 888 20.44 -18.73 20.81
CA HIS A 888 21.05 -19.91 21.40
C HIS A 888 20.24 -20.45 22.60
N ALA A 889 19.74 -19.56 23.47
CA ALA A 889 18.90 -19.95 24.59
C ALA A 889 17.61 -20.64 24.14
N VAL A 890 16.89 -20.04 23.18
CA VAL A 890 15.65 -20.61 22.64
C VAL A 890 15.93 -21.92 21.89
N LYS A 891 16.99 -22.01 21.08
CA LYS A 891 17.34 -23.27 20.41
C LYS A 891 17.66 -24.39 21.40
N THR A 892 18.32 -24.07 22.52
CA THR A 892 18.58 -25.03 23.59
C THR A 892 17.27 -25.57 24.17
N TYR A 893 16.33 -24.67 24.48
CA TYR A 893 14.98 -25.03 24.91
C TYR A 893 14.26 -25.90 23.87
N GLU A 894 14.26 -25.51 22.60
CA GLU A 894 13.57 -26.22 21.53
C GLU A 894 14.07 -27.66 21.40
N ARG A 895 15.39 -27.87 21.45
CA ARG A 895 15.99 -29.22 21.38
C ARG A 895 15.59 -30.10 22.56
N LEU A 896 15.63 -29.56 23.77
CA LEU A 896 15.20 -30.28 24.97
C LEU A 896 13.70 -30.60 24.92
N ALA A 897 12.88 -29.67 24.44
CA ALA A 897 11.44 -29.88 24.27
C ALA A 897 11.12 -30.94 23.21
N ILE A 898 11.86 -30.96 22.09
CA ILE A 898 11.75 -31.99 21.06
C ILE A 898 12.11 -33.37 21.63
N ASP A 899 13.23 -33.47 22.34
CA ASP A 899 13.66 -34.75 22.92
C ASP A 899 12.68 -35.22 23.99
N ALA A 900 12.14 -34.33 24.82
CA ALA A 900 11.06 -34.63 25.75
C ALA A 900 9.77 -35.08 25.02
N ALA A 901 9.42 -34.45 23.89
CA ALA A 901 8.24 -34.81 23.11
C ALA A 901 8.31 -36.25 22.59
N VAL A 902 9.50 -36.67 22.17
CA VAL A 902 9.76 -38.01 21.61
C VAL A 902 9.90 -39.07 22.71
N THR A 903 10.63 -38.76 23.78
CA THR A 903 10.97 -39.74 24.83
C THR A 903 9.92 -39.85 25.93
N GLY A 904 9.13 -38.80 26.17
CA GLY A 904 8.28 -38.69 27.36
C GLY A 904 9.06 -38.44 28.65
N ASP A 905 10.33 -38.06 28.56
CA ASP A 905 11.18 -37.81 29.73
C ASP A 905 10.79 -36.49 30.41
N ARG A 906 10.29 -36.60 31.65
CA ARG A 906 9.90 -35.45 32.48
C ARG A 906 11.09 -34.58 32.86
N GLY A 907 12.27 -35.16 33.10
CA GLY A 907 13.50 -34.44 33.37
C GLY A 907 13.89 -33.53 32.21
N LEU A 908 13.82 -34.02 30.97
CA LEU A 908 14.06 -33.21 29.77
C LEU A 908 13.04 -32.07 29.63
N ALA A 909 11.76 -32.32 29.91
CA ALA A 909 10.73 -31.28 29.90
C ALA A 909 11.00 -30.18 30.96
N ILE A 910 11.47 -30.55 32.16
CA ILE A 910 11.90 -29.59 33.19
C ILE A 910 13.10 -28.79 32.69
N GLN A 911 14.11 -29.46 32.12
CA GLN A 911 15.29 -28.80 31.58
C GLN A 911 14.91 -27.82 30.47
N ALA A 912 13.99 -28.18 29.57
CA ALA A 912 13.50 -27.28 28.54
C ALA A 912 12.92 -26.00 29.17
N LEU A 913 11.95 -26.12 30.07
CA LEU A 913 11.34 -24.95 30.73
C LEU A 913 12.36 -24.13 31.51
N ALA A 914 13.27 -24.76 32.26
CA ALA A 914 14.29 -24.07 33.04
C ALA A 914 15.27 -23.26 32.18
N HIS A 915 15.47 -23.63 30.92
CA HIS A 915 16.30 -22.89 29.97
C HIS A 915 15.51 -21.86 29.14
N HIS A 916 14.18 -21.85 29.21
CA HIS A 916 13.38 -20.90 28.45
C HIS A 916 13.46 -19.49 29.08
N PRO A 917 13.81 -18.43 28.31
CA PRO A 917 14.03 -17.08 28.86
C PRO A 917 12.84 -16.44 29.60
N LEU A 918 11.63 -16.94 29.37
CA LEU A 918 10.39 -16.44 30.00
C LEU A 918 10.04 -17.15 31.32
N VAL A 919 10.79 -18.18 31.72
CA VAL A 919 10.52 -18.94 32.94
C VAL A 919 11.47 -18.46 34.04
N PRO A 920 10.95 -17.91 35.16
CA PRO A 920 11.77 -17.16 36.11
C PRO A 920 12.58 -18.04 37.07
N SER A 921 12.13 -19.27 37.36
CA SER A 921 12.84 -20.19 38.26
C SER A 921 12.50 -21.65 38.00
N VAL A 922 13.34 -22.54 38.52
CA VAL A 922 13.16 -23.99 38.43
C VAL A 922 11.92 -24.45 39.21
N GLU A 923 11.65 -23.88 40.38
CA GLU A 923 10.45 -24.21 41.16
C GLU A 923 9.16 -23.87 40.41
N VAL A 924 9.13 -22.70 39.74
CA VAL A 924 8.02 -22.31 38.88
C VAL A 924 7.89 -23.28 37.69
N ALA A 925 9.01 -23.63 37.05
CA ALA A 925 9.03 -24.58 35.94
C ALA A 925 8.42 -25.93 36.33
N ILE A 926 8.80 -26.49 37.48
CA ILE A 926 8.32 -27.80 37.96
C ILE A 926 6.82 -27.77 38.26
N GLN A 927 6.36 -26.79 39.06
CA GLN A 927 4.96 -26.70 39.48
C GLN A 927 4.04 -26.48 38.27
N MET A 928 4.43 -25.58 37.38
CA MET A 928 3.69 -25.30 36.15
C MET A 928 3.66 -26.52 35.23
N LEU A 929 4.80 -27.22 35.06
CA LEU A 929 4.86 -28.43 34.23
C LEU A 929 3.91 -29.51 34.75
N ASP A 930 3.88 -29.76 36.06
CA ASP A 930 3.03 -30.80 36.64
C ASP A 930 1.54 -30.51 36.37
N GLU A 931 1.10 -29.27 36.52
CA GLU A 931 -0.26 -28.86 36.18
C GLU A 931 -0.53 -28.99 34.67
N MET A 932 0.41 -28.55 33.82
CA MET A 932 0.26 -28.62 32.37
C MET A 932 0.22 -30.05 31.83
N LEU A 933 1.03 -30.96 32.36
CA LEU A 933 1.06 -32.37 32.01
C LEU A 933 -0.27 -33.04 32.38
N GLU A 934 -0.73 -32.89 33.62
CA GLU A 934 -2.00 -33.49 34.04
C GLU A 934 -3.18 -32.92 33.24
N ALA A 935 -3.17 -31.60 32.99
CA ALA A 935 -4.19 -30.96 32.17
C ALA A 935 -4.21 -31.48 30.72
N ASN A 936 -3.09 -31.99 30.18
CA ASN A 936 -2.98 -32.49 28.81
C ASN A 936 -2.79 -34.01 28.72
N LYS A 937 -3.05 -34.76 29.80
CA LYS A 937 -2.80 -36.20 29.92
C LYS A 937 -3.34 -37.04 28.77
N GLU A 938 -4.54 -36.74 28.30
CA GLU A 938 -5.18 -37.42 27.16
C GLU A 938 -4.34 -37.36 25.87
N TYR A 939 -3.59 -36.27 25.68
CA TYR A 939 -2.81 -36.00 24.47
C TYR A 939 -1.30 -36.25 24.64
N LEU A 940 -0.89 -36.74 25.81
CA LEU A 940 0.52 -36.95 26.17
C LEU A 940 0.80 -38.38 26.65
N PRO A 941 0.35 -39.42 25.94
CA PRO A 941 0.50 -40.80 26.40
C PRO A 941 1.96 -41.17 26.72
N GLN A 942 2.93 -40.57 26.03
CA GLN A 942 4.36 -40.84 26.25
C GLN A 942 4.84 -40.46 27.67
N PHE A 943 4.18 -39.52 28.37
CA PHE A 943 4.53 -39.13 29.74
C PHE A 943 3.83 -39.96 30.83
N PHE A 944 2.85 -40.80 30.48
CA PHE A 944 1.97 -41.48 31.44
C PHE A 944 1.93 -43.01 31.27
N THR A 945 2.88 -43.60 30.57
CA THR A 945 3.02 -45.07 30.46
C THR A 945 3.79 -45.65 31.65
N GLU A 946 3.53 -46.92 32.02
CA GLU A 946 4.18 -47.59 33.18
C GLU A 946 5.72 -47.67 33.08
N SER A 947 6.31 -47.50 31.88
CA SER A 947 7.76 -47.40 31.68
C SER A 947 8.36 -46.05 32.08
N ALA A 948 7.58 -44.96 32.05
CA ALA A 948 8.04 -43.61 32.42
C ALA A 948 8.09 -43.39 33.95
N ALA A 949 7.45 -44.27 34.73
CA ALA A 949 7.45 -44.20 36.20
C ALA A 949 8.74 -44.76 36.86
N ASN A 950 9.64 -45.37 36.08
CA ASN A 950 10.89 -45.99 36.55
C ASN A 950 12.17 -45.36 35.96
N ALA A 951 12.05 -44.23 35.25
CA ALA A 951 13.16 -43.38 34.81
C ALA A 951 13.08 -42.04 35.56
#